data_AF-A0AAV9XN92-F1
#
_entry.id   AF-A0AAV9XN92-F1
#
_cell.length_a   1.000
_cell.length_b   1.000
_cell.length_c   1.000
_cell.angle_alpha   90.00
_cell.angle_beta   90.00
_cell.angle_gamma   90.00
#
_symmetry.space_group_name_H-M   'P 1'
#
loop_
_entity.id
_entity.type
_entity.pdbx_description
1 polymer ?
#
loop_
_entity_poly.entity_id
_entity_poly.type
_entity_poly.pdbx_seq_one_letter_code
_entity_poly.pdbx_strand_id
1 'polypeptide(L)'
;MIEFFTDLLSQLPTRRYVHGLLEDLQILPCLRLSPFFFLQNNKLLRELIALLEHFYYFEIDDECDSNSPHLASKSQYKNNIAKLQKEAINVSKNKLTVMGLANCASVAKKEDLELQLSVLNDEELVNLYRRLSFRQSYPQTISRPINRQFMLCTITETFSQRLNPISDIRQTSLLPTERTLFSSILRYSDSDNGNRPLPIPKLNLQYLSTPDFLWRIFILYRNESFFEIRRDLQDTLRKLRPKIHQGNIVFSGKSKMALQINRISILETGPPCVGETIPSFVRAELDLHFDNLNTDAKKEWESLRSDDVVFLLNIRPRDNSSGAGIPVHSTLADIEIRALQCAEVVGGFAESKIISSSHPYEKRKLHVFLDRMKYMSDEKNSGDLSDTYQSLNIIVRRKGIGNNFKSVLASIQSLAQEYSNLLPQWLQDTFLGCGDPSEACFPNLRPIPKTIDFGETFHDIGHLQETSQGNQFKILLPSKALTPPFVFTEVESGRHANTITDSPMLQYEISNDQTTIAPLHATGATSSQGIPRYTEAQVQAIVSGTNPGLTLIVGPPGTGKTDVATQIICNLYRNFPNERTLIIAHSNQALNQLLHKIGGRAIDERHLLRLGYGEDDLAQLAPAYSKLGRIESLVELRNTLLLEVDRLASSINAPGVHSNSCETASYFNQIYVKPLWNNFTTAVSLSATSDTIINIFPFYNYFPNARQLFTETQTSFQRTINVAESYFREISDLFVRLEDIMPFDLLRSVRDKTNYLLSTEARIIAMTSTYAAIQRDELVKNGLRYDSIVMEEAAQITEIETFIPFTLQKPMGNETPLKRIVLCGDHLQNPPVVQNTALRYFANLEQSLFARFIRLGVPPIILDKQGRARPTIAELYSWRYPKLGNLTCLHQQEEFLCANAGFQHEFQFIDVGDFKGKGEQEPSPHFIQNLGEAEYAVALFQYMRLLGYPPHKISIITSYAGQLALIKDIINIRCSNNPLFGSPAHLTTIDKFQGEQNDYVIVSLVRTKGVGYLRDMRRLTVALSRARLGLYVLGRLKTFQSCYELKEAFRRLLQNPTRLELVTGEMWPATRPLKVLKQATVMEGVEHLGRYVFEMTETKLKLLKGV
;
A
#
# COMPACT_ATOMS: atom_id res chain seq x y z
N MET A 1 4.11 -5.92 -33.82
CA MET A 1 2.81 -6.21 -34.47
C MET A 1 1.89 -7.01 -33.55
N ILE A 2 2.25 -8.21 -33.08
CA ILE A 2 1.37 -8.97 -32.16
C ILE A 2 1.08 -8.17 -30.88
N GLU A 3 2.11 -7.60 -30.25
CA GLU A 3 1.95 -6.68 -29.12
C GLU A 3 0.97 -5.53 -29.41
N PHE A 4 1.01 -4.96 -30.62
CA PHE A 4 0.11 -3.88 -31.02
C PHE A 4 -1.35 -4.37 -31.11
N PHE A 5 -1.60 -5.55 -31.68
CA PHE A 5 -2.94 -6.14 -31.69
C PHE A 5 -3.41 -6.47 -30.28
N THR A 6 -2.52 -6.98 -29.42
CA THR A 6 -2.82 -7.24 -28.00
C THR A 6 -3.25 -5.94 -27.32
N ASP A 7 -2.49 -4.85 -27.48
CA ASP A 7 -2.79 -3.57 -26.86
C ASP A 7 -4.14 -3.01 -27.36
N LEU A 8 -4.44 -3.11 -28.67
CA LEU A 8 -5.73 -2.69 -29.24
C LEU A 8 -6.93 -3.50 -28.71
N LEU A 9 -6.76 -4.81 -28.47
CA LEU A 9 -7.83 -5.64 -27.92
C LEU A 9 -7.99 -5.53 -26.41
N SER A 10 -6.97 -5.00 -25.72
CA SER A 10 -6.92 -4.84 -24.27
C SER A 10 -7.64 -3.60 -23.73
N GLN A 11 -8.20 -2.76 -24.62
CA GLN A 11 -8.91 -1.52 -24.27
C GLN A 11 -10.23 -1.48 -25.03
N LEU A 12 -11.33 -1.15 -24.34
CA LEU A 12 -12.67 -1.18 -24.90
C LEU A 12 -12.86 -0.28 -26.14
N PRO A 13 -12.38 0.99 -26.16
CA PRO A 13 -12.61 1.89 -27.30
C PRO A 13 -11.99 1.40 -28.61
N THR A 14 -10.81 0.78 -28.53
CA THR A 14 -10.12 0.21 -29.70
C THR A 14 -10.64 -1.17 -30.04
N ARG A 15 -10.96 -1.98 -29.03
CA ARG A 15 -11.48 -3.34 -29.19
C ARG A 15 -12.76 -3.38 -30.01
N ARG A 16 -13.70 -2.47 -29.74
CA ARG A 16 -15.05 -2.40 -30.32
C ARG A 16 -15.11 -2.67 -31.84
N TYR A 17 -14.15 -2.12 -32.59
CA TYR A 17 -14.09 -2.30 -34.05
C TYR A 17 -12.97 -3.23 -34.50
N VAL A 18 -11.86 -3.28 -33.75
CA VAL A 18 -10.69 -4.08 -34.12
C VAL A 18 -10.94 -5.56 -33.92
N HIS A 19 -11.72 -5.95 -32.89
CA HIS A 19 -11.98 -7.36 -32.61
C HIS A 19 -12.68 -8.05 -33.77
N GLY A 20 -13.83 -7.54 -34.21
CA GLY A 20 -14.55 -8.08 -35.38
C GLY A 20 -13.72 -8.07 -36.68
N LEU A 21 -12.86 -7.08 -36.86
CA LEU A 21 -11.93 -7.05 -38.01
C LEU A 21 -10.88 -8.17 -37.94
N LEU A 22 -10.29 -8.41 -36.77
CA LEU A 22 -9.30 -9.48 -36.59
C LEU A 22 -9.93 -10.87 -36.72
N GLU A 23 -11.20 -11.01 -36.29
CA GLU A 23 -12.02 -12.21 -36.52
C GLU A 23 -12.25 -12.48 -38.01
N ASP A 24 -12.69 -11.47 -38.75
CA ASP A 24 -12.94 -11.59 -40.20
C ASP A 24 -11.65 -11.83 -41.01
N LEU A 25 -10.52 -11.24 -40.60
CA LEU A 25 -9.21 -11.49 -41.20
C LEU A 25 -8.59 -12.85 -40.81
N GLN A 26 -9.15 -13.50 -39.79
CA GLN A 26 -8.75 -14.81 -39.29
C GLN A 26 -7.27 -14.84 -38.91
N ILE A 27 -6.84 -13.84 -38.12
CA ILE A 27 -5.44 -13.62 -37.77
C ILE A 27 -4.88 -14.73 -36.86
N LEU A 28 -5.67 -15.28 -35.93
CA LEU A 28 -5.18 -16.35 -35.04
C LEU A 28 -4.83 -17.64 -35.79
N PRO A 29 -5.69 -18.17 -36.70
CA PRO A 29 -5.31 -19.28 -37.57
C PRO A 29 -4.05 -19.00 -38.41
N CYS A 30 -3.86 -17.76 -38.91
CA CYS A 30 -2.61 -17.39 -39.61
C CYS A 30 -1.39 -17.58 -38.72
N LEU A 31 -1.46 -17.07 -37.49
CA LEU A 31 -0.33 -17.04 -36.59
C LEU A 31 0.06 -18.46 -36.18
N ARG A 32 -0.91 -19.34 -35.88
CA ARG A 32 -0.65 -20.73 -35.50
C ARG A 32 -0.14 -21.61 -36.63
N LEU A 33 -0.65 -21.41 -37.85
CA LEU A 33 -0.21 -22.19 -39.02
C LEU A 33 1.06 -21.62 -39.66
N SER A 34 1.57 -20.49 -39.18
CA SER A 34 2.81 -19.92 -39.69
C SER A 34 4.00 -20.86 -39.43
N PRO A 35 4.94 -21.00 -40.37
CA PRO A 35 6.18 -21.76 -40.13
C PRO A 35 6.96 -21.23 -38.92
N PHE A 36 6.86 -19.92 -38.65
CA PHE A 36 7.51 -19.27 -37.51
C PHE A 36 6.99 -19.75 -36.15
N PHE A 37 5.75 -20.22 -36.05
CA PHE A 37 5.17 -20.74 -34.81
C PHE A 37 5.85 -22.04 -34.37
N PHE A 38 6.17 -22.92 -35.31
CA PHE A 38 6.72 -24.26 -35.05
C PHE A 38 8.24 -24.28 -34.79
N LEU A 39 8.96 -23.21 -35.16
CA LEU A 39 10.39 -23.10 -34.89
C LEU A 39 10.67 -23.09 -33.38
N GLN A 40 11.45 -24.05 -32.88
CA GLN A 40 11.72 -24.20 -31.44
C GLN A 40 12.28 -22.91 -30.79
N ASN A 41 13.14 -22.20 -31.52
CA ASN A 41 13.78 -20.95 -31.06
C ASN A 41 12.78 -19.77 -30.88
N ASN A 42 11.59 -19.82 -31.47
CA ASN A 42 10.60 -18.74 -31.42
C ASN A 42 9.64 -18.86 -30.23
N LYS A 43 10.17 -19.14 -29.04
CA LYS A 43 9.35 -19.28 -27.83
C LYS A 43 8.63 -17.98 -27.46
N LEU A 44 9.32 -16.83 -27.58
CA LEU A 44 8.75 -15.50 -27.34
C LEU A 44 7.52 -15.23 -28.21
N LEU A 45 7.57 -15.62 -29.49
CA LEU A 45 6.45 -15.44 -30.42
C LEU A 45 5.21 -16.22 -29.94
N ARG A 46 5.39 -17.48 -29.55
CA ARG A 46 4.29 -18.32 -29.03
C ARG A 46 3.69 -17.74 -27.74
N GLU A 47 4.52 -17.21 -26.85
CA GLU A 47 4.07 -16.56 -25.62
C GLU A 47 3.31 -15.25 -25.91
N LEU A 48 3.76 -14.45 -26.87
CA LEU A 48 3.04 -13.25 -27.32
C LEU A 48 1.69 -13.60 -27.98
N ILE A 49 1.63 -14.68 -28.76
CA ILE A 49 0.38 -15.17 -29.34
C ILE A 49 -0.57 -15.65 -28.24
N ALA A 50 -0.08 -16.35 -27.22
CA ALA A 50 -0.91 -16.75 -26.08
C ALA A 50 -1.49 -15.53 -25.33
N LEU A 51 -0.71 -14.46 -25.18
CA LEU A 51 -1.21 -13.19 -24.61
C LEU A 51 -2.28 -12.53 -25.50
N LEU A 52 -2.07 -12.53 -26.83
CA LEU A 52 -3.09 -12.06 -27.78
C LEU A 52 -4.38 -12.88 -27.70
N GLU A 53 -4.26 -14.21 -27.65
CA GLU A 53 -5.40 -15.13 -27.54
C GLU A 53 -6.24 -14.87 -26.29
N HIS A 54 -5.59 -14.55 -25.17
CA HIS A 54 -6.29 -14.18 -23.94
C HIS A 54 -7.24 -13.00 -24.16
N PHE A 55 -6.74 -11.89 -24.72
CA PHE A 55 -7.57 -10.71 -24.97
C PHE A 55 -8.56 -10.95 -26.11
N TYR A 56 -8.18 -11.68 -27.15
CA TYR A 56 -9.06 -12.00 -28.26
C TYR A 56 -10.33 -12.71 -27.76
N TYR A 57 -10.17 -13.77 -26.98
CA TYR A 57 -11.29 -14.55 -26.43
C TYR A 57 -11.85 -14.02 -25.11
N PHE A 58 -11.46 -12.82 -24.68
CA PHE A 58 -11.93 -12.27 -23.42
C PHE A 58 -13.45 -12.04 -23.46
N GLU A 59 -14.18 -12.52 -22.45
CA GLU A 59 -15.64 -12.49 -22.40
C GLU A 59 -16.15 -11.08 -22.05
N ILE A 60 -16.40 -10.26 -23.06
CA ILE A 60 -17.00 -8.92 -22.94
C ILE A 60 -17.89 -8.66 -24.14
N ASP A 61 -18.99 -7.92 -23.93
CA ASP A 61 -19.80 -7.40 -25.03
C ASP A 61 -19.07 -6.19 -25.63
N ASP A 62 -18.74 -6.26 -26.92
CA ASP A 62 -18.03 -5.18 -27.62
C ASP A 62 -18.94 -3.96 -27.86
N GLU A 63 -20.26 -4.11 -27.77
CA GLU A 63 -21.25 -3.04 -27.99
C GLU A 63 -21.85 -2.47 -26.69
N CYS A 64 -21.94 -3.26 -25.62
CA CYS A 64 -22.56 -2.86 -24.34
C CYS A 64 -21.55 -2.81 -23.18
N ASP A 65 -21.58 -1.72 -22.41
CA ASP A 65 -20.82 -1.55 -21.15
C ASP A 65 -21.35 -2.42 -19.98
N SER A 66 -22.26 -3.37 -20.23
CA SER A 66 -22.98 -4.09 -19.17
C SER A 66 -22.22 -5.30 -18.61
N ASN A 67 -22.08 -5.34 -17.29
CA ASN A 67 -21.22 -6.26 -16.53
C ASN A 67 -21.80 -7.67 -16.26
N SER A 68 -22.60 -8.26 -17.16
CA SER A 68 -23.08 -9.66 -16.98
C SER A 68 -22.53 -10.65 -18.02
N PRO A 69 -21.20 -10.89 -18.08
CA PRO A 69 -20.55 -11.62 -19.17
C PRO A 69 -20.84 -13.14 -19.19
N HIS A 70 -21.03 -13.78 -18.04
CA HIS A 70 -20.91 -15.24 -17.97
C HIS A 70 -22.16 -16.03 -18.43
N LEU A 71 -23.37 -15.53 -18.12
CA LEU A 71 -24.61 -16.13 -18.63
C LEU A 71 -24.76 -15.89 -20.13
N ALA A 72 -24.34 -14.71 -20.60
CA ALA A 72 -24.31 -14.34 -22.00
C ALA A 72 -23.32 -15.22 -22.80
N SER A 73 -22.09 -15.43 -22.31
CA SER A 73 -21.05 -16.26 -22.96
C SER A 73 -21.50 -17.71 -23.15
N LYS A 74 -22.03 -18.36 -22.10
CA LYS A 74 -22.55 -19.74 -22.22
C LYS A 74 -23.72 -19.85 -23.21
N SER A 75 -24.56 -18.83 -23.28
CA SER A 75 -25.65 -18.76 -24.26
C SER A 75 -25.09 -18.58 -25.68
N GLN A 76 -24.12 -17.68 -25.87
CA GLN A 76 -23.46 -17.40 -27.13
C GLN A 76 -22.70 -18.63 -27.69
N TYR A 77 -21.94 -19.33 -26.84
CA TYR A 77 -21.29 -20.59 -27.22
C TYR A 77 -22.30 -21.63 -27.70
N LYS A 78 -23.41 -21.82 -26.97
CA LYS A 78 -24.48 -22.74 -27.38
C LYS A 78 -25.10 -22.34 -28.72
N ASN A 79 -25.32 -21.05 -28.94
CA ASN A 79 -25.85 -20.53 -30.21
C ASN A 79 -24.86 -20.75 -31.36
N ASN A 80 -23.56 -20.55 -31.12
CA ASN A 80 -22.51 -20.80 -32.11
C ASN A 80 -22.45 -22.29 -32.49
N ILE A 81 -22.42 -23.19 -31.50
CA ILE A 81 -22.46 -24.64 -31.76
C ILE A 81 -23.75 -25.05 -32.49
N ALA A 82 -24.91 -24.51 -32.10
CA ALA A 82 -26.17 -24.78 -32.77
C ALA A 82 -26.14 -24.34 -34.25
N LYS A 83 -25.52 -23.19 -34.55
CA LYS A 83 -25.29 -22.72 -35.92
C LYS A 83 -24.39 -23.69 -36.69
N LEU A 84 -23.29 -24.14 -36.09
CA LEU A 84 -22.38 -25.13 -36.70
C LEU A 84 -23.11 -26.45 -36.99
N GLN A 85 -23.86 -26.98 -36.02
CA GLN A 85 -24.61 -28.24 -36.15
C GLN A 85 -25.67 -28.16 -37.26
N LYS A 86 -26.41 -27.04 -37.34
CA LYS A 86 -27.41 -26.81 -38.38
C LYS A 86 -26.80 -26.78 -39.77
N GLU A 87 -25.73 -26.01 -39.97
CA GLU A 87 -25.08 -25.93 -41.29
C GLU A 87 -24.33 -27.23 -41.66
N ALA A 88 -23.77 -27.94 -40.69
CA ALA A 88 -23.14 -29.24 -40.90
C ALA A 88 -24.11 -30.28 -41.47
N ILE A 89 -25.33 -30.39 -40.92
CA ILE A 89 -26.36 -31.30 -41.42
C ILE A 89 -26.77 -30.94 -42.86
N ASN A 90 -26.85 -29.63 -43.16
CA ASN A 90 -27.20 -29.14 -44.50
C ASN A 90 -26.14 -29.45 -45.57
N VAL A 91 -24.86 -29.57 -45.18
CA VAL A 91 -23.75 -29.83 -46.12
C VAL A 91 -23.60 -31.31 -46.44
N SER A 92 -23.58 -32.18 -45.43
CA SER A 92 -23.38 -33.62 -45.63
C SER A 92 -24.13 -34.42 -44.57
N LYS A 93 -25.39 -34.73 -44.88
CA LYS A 93 -26.29 -35.46 -43.98
C LYS A 93 -25.72 -36.84 -43.60
N ASN A 94 -25.11 -37.57 -44.53
CA ASN A 94 -24.61 -38.91 -44.25
C ASN A 94 -23.36 -38.95 -43.36
N LYS A 95 -22.48 -37.93 -43.45
CA LYS A 95 -21.20 -37.90 -42.73
C LYS A 95 -21.25 -37.17 -41.39
N LEU A 96 -22.07 -36.12 -41.28
CA LEU A 96 -22.08 -35.23 -40.10
C LEU A 96 -23.33 -35.36 -39.21
N THR A 97 -24.20 -36.37 -39.43
CA THR A 97 -25.38 -36.58 -38.57
C THR A 97 -25.00 -36.78 -37.10
N VAL A 98 -23.92 -37.51 -36.81
CA VAL A 98 -23.45 -37.74 -35.44
C VAL A 98 -23.07 -36.42 -34.76
N MET A 99 -22.30 -35.57 -35.44
CA MET A 99 -21.91 -34.25 -34.93
C MET A 99 -23.11 -33.30 -34.79
N GLY A 100 -24.01 -33.33 -35.76
CA GLY A 100 -25.22 -32.49 -35.80
C GLY A 100 -26.22 -32.80 -34.68
N LEU A 101 -26.24 -34.04 -34.18
CA LEU A 101 -27.09 -34.50 -33.08
C LEU A 101 -26.34 -34.62 -31.74
N ALA A 102 -25.03 -34.36 -31.73
CA ALA A 102 -24.21 -34.46 -30.53
C ALA A 102 -24.64 -33.42 -29.49
N ASN A 103 -24.45 -33.74 -28.20
CA ASN A 103 -24.61 -32.72 -27.17
C ASN A 103 -23.46 -31.70 -27.24
N CYS A 104 -23.69 -30.46 -26.80
CA CYS A 104 -22.67 -29.40 -26.91
C CYS A 104 -21.38 -29.71 -26.14
N ALA A 105 -21.40 -30.62 -25.16
CA ALA A 105 -20.24 -30.99 -24.35
C ALA A 105 -19.33 -32.00 -25.08
N SER A 106 -19.89 -32.91 -25.89
CA SER A 106 -19.13 -33.89 -26.67
C SER A 106 -18.41 -33.31 -27.89
N VAL A 107 -18.73 -32.06 -28.25
CA VAL A 107 -18.06 -31.30 -29.33
C VAL A 107 -17.40 -30.03 -28.79
N ALA A 108 -17.15 -29.96 -27.48
CA ALA A 108 -16.60 -28.78 -26.84
C ALA A 108 -15.11 -28.59 -27.06
N LYS A 109 -14.34 -29.69 -27.11
CA LYS A 109 -12.89 -29.62 -27.25
C LYS A 109 -12.49 -29.44 -28.71
N LYS A 110 -11.34 -28.79 -28.90
CA LYS A 110 -10.77 -28.56 -30.23
C LYS A 110 -10.47 -29.87 -30.94
N GLU A 111 -9.92 -30.85 -30.22
CA GLU A 111 -9.55 -32.16 -30.75
C GLU A 111 -10.77 -32.96 -31.21
N ASP A 112 -11.86 -32.89 -30.44
CA ASP A 112 -13.12 -33.58 -30.75
C ASP A 112 -13.76 -33.00 -32.03
N LEU A 113 -13.77 -31.67 -32.17
CA LEU A 113 -14.25 -30.99 -33.38
C LEU A 113 -13.40 -31.32 -34.61
N GLU A 114 -12.07 -31.34 -34.46
CA GLU A 114 -11.14 -31.66 -35.54
C GLU A 114 -11.33 -33.10 -36.04
N LEU A 115 -11.46 -34.06 -35.11
CA LEU A 115 -11.75 -35.46 -35.43
C LEU A 115 -13.05 -35.61 -36.22
N GLN A 116 -14.14 -34.95 -35.81
CA GLN A 116 -15.43 -35.04 -36.48
C GLN A 116 -15.43 -34.37 -37.86
N LEU A 117 -14.74 -33.23 -38.02
CA LEU A 117 -14.66 -32.49 -39.28
C LEU A 117 -13.68 -33.11 -40.28
N SER A 118 -12.73 -33.92 -39.82
CA SER A 118 -11.73 -34.58 -40.67
C SER A 118 -12.35 -35.51 -41.74
N VAL A 119 -13.59 -35.99 -41.53
CA VAL A 119 -14.33 -36.91 -42.42
C VAL A 119 -14.81 -36.24 -43.72
N LEU A 120 -14.85 -34.90 -43.77
CA LEU A 120 -15.30 -34.14 -44.94
C LEU A 120 -14.28 -34.13 -46.06
N ASN A 121 -14.74 -34.24 -47.31
CA ASN A 121 -13.90 -34.00 -48.49
C ASN A 121 -13.66 -32.47 -48.68
N ASP A 122 -12.69 -32.08 -49.50
CA ASP A 122 -12.33 -30.66 -49.65
C ASP A 122 -13.47 -29.79 -50.20
N GLU A 123 -14.27 -30.29 -51.14
CA GLU A 123 -15.45 -29.57 -51.66
C GLU A 123 -16.53 -29.38 -50.58
N GLU A 124 -16.78 -30.41 -49.77
CA GLU A 124 -17.74 -30.36 -48.66
C GLU A 124 -17.27 -29.36 -47.59
N LEU A 125 -15.97 -29.34 -47.29
CA LEU A 125 -15.38 -28.42 -46.33
C LEU A 125 -15.45 -26.97 -46.82
N VAL A 126 -15.17 -26.71 -48.10
CA VAL A 126 -15.34 -25.37 -48.71
C VAL A 126 -16.80 -24.92 -48.65
N ASN A 127 -17.75 -25.83 -48.89
CA ASN A 127 -19.18 -25.53 -48.81
C ASN A 127 -19.61 -25.18 -47.37
N LEU A 128 -19.15 -25.95 -46.38
CA LEU A 128 -19.38 -25.65 -44.96
C LEU A 128 -18.78 -24.30 -44.57
N TYR A 129 -17.53 -24.05 -44.98
CA TYR A 129 -16.82 -22.80 -44.72
C TYR A 129 -17.57 -21.58 -45.29
N ARG A 130 -18.12 -21.71 -46.51
CA ARG A 130 -18.98 -20.70 -47.15
C ARG A 130 -20.27 -20.45 -46.37
N ARG A 131 -20.95 -21.51 -45.93
CA ARG A 131 -22.22 -21.40 -45.19
C ARG A 131 -22.06 -20.77 -43.81
N LEU A 132 -20.92 -21.01 -43.16
CA LEU A 132 -20.56 -20.38 -41.90
C LEU A 132 -20.20 -18.88 -42.04
N SER A 133 -20.21 -18.36 -43.28
CA SER A 133 -19.94 -16.94 -43.61
C SER A 133 -18.51 -16.49 -43.33
N PHE A 134 -17.54 -17.40 -43.46
CA PHE A 134 -16.12 -17.05 -43.38
C PHE A 134 -15.60 -16.41 -44.68
N ARG A 135 -14.57 -15.56 -44.57
CA ARG A 135 -13.93 -14.86 -45.70
C ARG A 135 -13.26 -15.83 -46.67
N GLN A 136 -13.62 -15.74 -47.95
CA GLN A 136 -13.16 -16.67 -49.01
C GLN A 136 -12.03 -16.13 -49.88
N SER A 137 -11.79 -14.83 -49.88
CA SER A 137 -10.76 -14.22 -50.70
C SER A 137 -10.03 -13.11 -49.94
N TYR A 138 -8.73 -13.05 -50.22
CA TYR A 138 -7.84 -12.00 -49.75
C TYR A 138 -7.32 -11.22 -50.97
N PRO A 139 -6.97 -9.93 -50.82
CA PRO A 139 -6.34 -9.16 -51.88
C PRO A 139 -5.14 -9.90 -52.48
N GLN A 140 -4.96 -9.85 -53.81
CA GLN A 140 -3.90 -10.59 -54.52
C GLN A 140 -2.48 -10.24 -54.05
N THR A 141 -2.29 -9.06 -53.44
CA THR A 141 -1.04 -8.64 -52.79
C THR A 141 -0.69 -9.50 -51.57
N ILE A 142 -1.67 -10.15 -50.96
CA ILE A 142 -1.54 -11.06 -49.83
C ILE A 142 -1.63 -12.48 -50.38
N SER A 143 -0.50 -13.03 -50.83
CA SER A 143 -0.40 -14.40 -51.34
C SER A 143 -0.70 -15.42 -50.24
N ARG A 144 -1.98 -15.75 -50.04
CA ARG A 144 -2.47 -16.62 -48.95
C ARG A 144 -3.25 -17.82 -49.49
N PRO A 145 -2.72 -19.05 -49.40
CA PRO A 145 -3.47 -20.24 -49.79
C PRO A 145 -4.48 -20.61 -48.68
N ILE A 146 -5.78 -20.52 -48.98
CA ILE A 146 -6.84 -21.09 -48.14
C ILE A 146 -6.85 -22.60 -48.37
N ASN A 147 -6.03 -23.32 -47.61
CA ASN A 147 -5.93 -24.78 -47.70
C ASN A 147 -6.84 -25.47 -46.67
N ARG A 148 -6.95 -26.80 -46.76
CA ARG A 148 -7.75 -27.62 -45.83
C ARG A 148 -7.41 -27.37 -44.36
N GLN A 149 -6.12 -27.34 -44.04
CA GLN A 149 -5.64 -27.15 -42.67
C GLN A 149 -6.04 -25.78 -42.11
N PHE A 150 -6.01 -24.74 -42.94
CA PHE A 150 -6.45 -23.41 -42.59
C PHE A 150 -7.96 -23.34 -42.30
N MET A 151 -8.78 -23.97 -43.14
CA MET A 151 -10.24 -24.04 -42.94
C MET A 151 -10.60 -24.79 -41.66
N LEU A 152 -9.97 -25.94 -41.41
CA LEU A 152 -10.19 -26.72 -40.17
C LEU A 152 -9.74 -25.94 -38.93
N CYS A 153 -8.56 -25.32 -38.98
CA CYS A 153 -8.07 -24.50 -37.87
C CYS A 153 -9.02 -23.33 -37.56
N THR A 154 -9.54 -22.67 -38.59
CA THR A 154 -10.51 -21.56 -38.43
C THR A 154 -11.79 -22.05 -37.77
N ILE A 155 -12.43 -23.10 -38.30
CA ILE A 155 -13.69 -23.63 -37.76
C ILE A 155 -13.50 -24.09 -36.31
N THR A 156 -12.46 -24.88 -36.06
CA THR A 156 -12.19 -25.39 -34.70
C THR A 156 -11.90 -24.28 -33.70
N GLU A 157 -11.24 -23.19 -34.12
CA GLU A 157 -10.94 -22.06 -33.22
C GLU A 157 -12.14 -21.17 -32.90
N THR A 158 -13.06 -20.98 -33.86
CA THR A 158 -14.28 -20.21 -33.66
C THR A 158 -15.29 -20.95 -32.79
N PHE A 159 -15.38 -22.28 -32.92
CA PHE A 159 -16.45 -23.06 -32.27
C PHE A 159 -16.01 -23.86 -31.04
N SER A 160 -14.72 -23.98 -30.73
CA SER A 160 -14.28 -24.67 -29.49
C SER A 160 -14.68 -23.90 -28.23
N GLN A 161 -15.08 -24.63 -27.18
CA GLN A 161 -15.32 -24.04 -25.87
C GLN A 161 -13.99 -23.55 -25.26
N ARG A 162 -13.99 -22.34 -24.72
CA ARG A 162 -12.82 -21.75 -24.04
C ARG A 162 -12.96 -21.83 -22.53
N LEU A 163 -11.80 -21.88 -21.87
CA LEU A 163 -11.71 -21.72 -20.43
C LEU A 163 -11.84 -20.25 -20.10
N ASN A 164 -12.58 -19.95 -19.03
CA ASN A 164 -12.74 -18.58 -18.55
C ASN A 164 -11.41 -18.09 -17.97
N PRO A 165 -10.96 -16.85 -18.25
CA PRO A 165 -9.81 -16.21 -17.61
C PRO A 165 -9.71 -16.42 -16.09
N ILE A 166 -10.83 -16.41 -15.39
CA ILE A 166 -10.89 -16.59 -13.93
C ILE A 166 -10.64 -18.06 -13.55
N SER A 167 -11.10 -18.99 -14.39
CA SER A 167 -10.79 -20.41 -14.21
C SER A 167 -9.28 -20.68 -14.36
N ASP A 168 -8.59 -19.91 -15.22
CA ASP A 168 -7.13 -19.98 -15.33
C ASP A 168 -6.44 -19.50 -14.04
N ILE A 169 -6.93 -18.41 -13.41
CA ILE A 169 -6.41 -17.96 -12.10
C ILE A 169 -6.59 -19.05 -11.04
N ARG A 170 -7.75 -19.73 -11.02
CA ARG A 170 -8.02 -20.82 -10.05
C ARG A 170 -7.08 -22.01 -10.24
N GLN A 171 -6.76 -22.37 -11.48
CA GLN A 171 -5.91 -23.52 -11.79
C GLN A 171 -4.41 -23.20 -11.66
N THR A 172 -4.03 -21.93 -11.67
CA THR A 172 -2.63 -21.51 -11.60
C THR A 172 -2.07 -21.71 -10.20
N SER A 173 -0.91 -22.38 -10.09
CA SER A 173 -0.21 -22.49 -8.81
C SER A 173 0.33 -21.15 -8.33
N LEU A 174 0.05 -20.83 -7.06
CA LEU A 174 0.56 -19.66 -6.34
C LEU A 174 2.05 -19.79 -6.02
N LEU A 175 2.54 -21.02 -5.92
CA LEU A 175 3.91 -21.34 -5.52
C LEU A 175 4.79 -21.55 -6.76
N PRO A 176 6.05 -21.09 -6.71
CA PRO A 176 6.96 -21.30 -7.82
C PRO A 176 7.47 -22.74 -7.88
N THR A 177 7.75 -23.18 -9.10
CA THR A 177 8.54 -24.37 -9.45
C THR A 177 9.82 -23.98 -10.17
N GLU A 178 10.76 -24.92 -10.33
CA GLU A 178 11.99 -24.70 -11.09
C GLU A 178 11.74 -24.24 -12.53
N ARG A 179 10.67 -24.72 -13.17
CA ARG A 179 10.28 -24.28 -14.52
C ARG A 179 9.79 -22.83 -14.56
N THR A 180 9.06 -22.41 -13.53
CA THR A 180 8.48 -21.05 -13.47
C THR A 180 9.52 -19.99 -13.08
N LEU A 181 10.39 -20.27 -12.10
CA LEU A 181 11.43 -19.33 -11.65
C LEU A 181 12.48 -19.07 -12.73
N PHE A 182 12.79 -20.10 -13.52
CA PHE A 182 13.74 -20.00 -14.62
C PHE A 182 13.05 -19.94 -15.99
N SER A 183 11.79 -19.50 -16.01
CA SER A 183 11.02 -19.32 -17.24
C SER A 183 11.65 -18.29 -18.18
N SER A 184 11.25 -18.37 -19.46
CA SER A 184 11.63 -17.42 -20.52
C SER A 184 11.30 -15.99 -20.12
N ILE A 185 10.10 -15.77 -19.57
CA ILE A 185 9.58 -14.44 -19.20
C ILE A 185 10.51 -13.73 -18.23
N LEU A 186 10.89 -14.40 -17.13
CA LEU A 186 11.80 -13.84 -16.13
C LEU A 186 13.23 -13.65 -16.67
N ARG A 187 13.67 -14.49 -17.61
CA ARG A 187 14.98 -14.33 -18.27
C ARG A 187 14.99 -13.18 -19.26
N TYR A 188 13.90 -12.99 -20.00
CA TYR A 188 13.77 -11.86 -20.92
C TYR A 188 13.77 -10.55 -20.15
N SER A 189 13.09 -10.49 -19.00
CA SER A 189 13.11 -9.30 -18.14
C SER A 189 14.50 -8.97 -17.56
N ASP A 190 15.35 -9.96 -17.29
CA ASP A 190 16.72 -9.75 -16.76
C ASP A 190 17.63 -9.01 -17.75
N SER A 191 17.37 -9.17 -19.06
CA SER A 191 18.21 -8.66 -20.15
C SER A 191 17.59 -7.50 -20.92
N ASP A 192 16.46 -6.99 -20.43
CA ASP A 192 15.68 -6.01 -21.18
C ASP A 192 16.33 -4.62 -21.12
N ASN A 193 16.60 -4.08 -22.30
CA ASN A 193 17.06 -2.71 -22.50
C ASN A 193 15.90 -1.79 -22.91
N GLY A 194 14.64 -2.26 -22.86
CA GLY A 194 13.44 -1.54 -23.27
C GLY A 194 13.15 -1.57 -24.77
N ASN A 195 13.96 -2.30 -25.55
CA ASN A 195 13.89 -2.33 -27.02
C ASN A 195 13.19 -3.59 -27.58
N ARG A 196 12.70 -4.49 -26.72
CA ARG A 196 12.09 -5.76 -27.14
C ARG A 196 10.69 -5.93 -26.53
N PRO A 197 9.74 -6.51 -27.28
CA PRO A 197 8.43 -6.85 -26.75
C PRO A 197 8.55 -7.96 -25.70
N LEU A 198 7.72 -7.88 -24.66
CA LEU A 198 7.63 -8.90 -23.61
C LEU A 198 6.20 -9.49 -23.57
N PRO A 199 6.05 -10.81 -23.33
CA PRO A 199 4.76 -11.47 -23.28
C PRO A 199 4.13 -11.32 -21.89
N ILE A 200 3.97 -10.08 -21.44
CA ILE A 200 3.38 -9.72 -20.14
C ILE A 200 2.26 -8.68 -20.35
N PRO A 201 1.18 -8.75 -19.56
CA PRO A 201 0.13 -7.74 -19.63
C PRO A 201 0.66 -6.38 -19.14
N LYS A 202 -0.02 -5.30 -19.55
CA LYS A 202 0.35 -3.93 -19.17
C LYS A 202 -0.74 -3.31 -18.30
N LEU A 203 -0.33 -2.53 -17.30
CA LEU A 203 -1.20 -1.62 -16.57
C LEU A 203 -1.15 -0.25 -17.25
N ASN A 204 -2.31 0.27 -17.61
CA ASN A 204 -2.39 1.60 -18.23
C ASN A 204 -3.51 2.43 -17.61
N LEU A 205 -4.41 3.00 -18.40
CA LEU A 205 -5.52 3.80 -17.91
C LEU A 205 -6.80 2.99 -17.76
N GLN A 206 -7.03 2.07 -18.70
CA GLN A 206 -8.29 1.35 -18.86
C GLN A 206 -8.12 -0.16 -18.71
N TYR A 207 -9.18 -0.81 -18.23
CA TYR A 207 -9.34 -2.25 -18.15
C TYR A 207 -10.66 -2.65 -18.80
N LEU A 208 -10.74 -3.85 -19.37
CA LEU A 208 -11.97 -4.34 -19.99
C LEU A 208 -13.05 -4.58 -18.93
N SER A 209 -12.67 -5.14 -17.78
CA SER A 209 -13.57 -5.42 -16.66
C SER A 209 -12.77 -5.65 -15.38
N THR A 210 -13.44 -5.77 -14.22
CA THR A 210 -12.77 -6.09 -12.95
C THR A 210 -12.01 -7.43 -13.01
N PRO A 211 -12.55 -8.50 -13.62
CA PRO A 211 -11.78 -9.72 -13.89
C PRO A 211 -10.50 -9.54 -14.72
N ASP A 212 -10.53 -8.70 -15.76
CA ASP A 212 -9.34 -8.38 -16.56
C ASP A 212 -8.27 -7.74 -15.67
N PHE A 213 -8.65 -6.73 -14.90
CA PHE A 213 -7.76 -6.08 -13.94
C PHE A 213 -7.13 -7.10 -12.97
N LEU A 214 -7.94 -7.96 -12.34
CA LEU A 214 -7.46 -8.98 -11.40
C LEU A 214 -6.50 -9.98 -12.07
N TRP A 215 -6.79 -10.40 -13.30
CA TRP A 215 -5.93 -11.30 -14.07
C TRP A 215 -4.57 -10.68 -14.40
N ARG A 216 -4.55 -9.45 -14.92
CA ARG A 216 -3.30 -8.72 -15.25
C ARG A 216 -2.43 -8.57 -14.01
N ILE A 217 -3.03 -8.10 -12.92
CA ILE A 217 -2.35 -7.91 -11.64
C ILE A 217 -1.83 -9.23 -11.09
N PHE A 218 -2.63 -10.30 -11.11
CA PHE A 218 -2.23 -11.60 -10.60
C PHE A 218 -0.95 -12.10 -11.30
N ILE A 219 -0.89 -11.98 -12.64
CA ILE A 219 0.28 -12.36 -13.42
C ILE A 219 1.49 -11.48 -13.09
N LEU A 220 1.31 -10.16 -13.05
CA LEU A 220 2.41 -9.22 -12.80
C LEU A 220 2.98 -9.36 -11.40
N TYR A 221 2.13 -9.40 -10.39
CA TYR A 221 2.54 -9.55 -8.99
C TYR A 221 3.21 -10.90 -8.73
N ARG A 222 2.70 -11.98 -9.35
CA ARG A 222 3.32 -13.30 -9.30
C ARG A 222 4.71 -13.29 -9.92
N ASN A 223 4.87 -12.69 -11.11
CA ASN A 223 6.17 -12.59 -11.78
C ASN A 223 7.17 -11.74 -10.99
N GLU A 224 6.73 -10.63 -10.39
CA GLU A 224 7.58 -9.80 -9.52
C GLU A 224 8.04 -10.58 -8.29
N SER A 225 7.10 -11.24 -7.61
CA SER A 225 7.41 -12.07 -6.44
C SER A 225 8.39 -13.20 -6.79
N PHE A 226 8.20 -13.85 -7.94
CA PHE A 226 9.06 -14.94 -8.40
C PHE A 226 10.45 -14.45 -8.81
N PHE A 227 10.55 -13.23 -9.36
CA PHE A 227 11.83 -12.58 -9.62
C PHE A 227 12.60 -12.35 -8.30
N GLU A 228 11.94 -11.82 -7.27
CA GLU A 228 12.57 -11.63 -5.95
C GLU A 228 13.04 -12.95 -5.33
N ILE A 229 12.18 -13.97 -5.33
CA ILE A 229 12.50 -15.32 -4.83
C ILE A 229 13.72 -15.86 -5.56
N ARG A 230 13.76 -15.77 -6.90
CA ARG A 230 14.91 -16.22 -7.68
C ARG A 230 16.20 -15.51 -7.26
N ARG A 231 16.16 -14.19 -7.04
CA ARG A 231 17.35 -13.44 -6.59
C ARG A 231 17.80 -13.87 -5.19
N ASP A 232 16.87 -14.01 -4.25
CA ASP A 232 17.16 -14.45 -2.88
C ASP A 232 17.77 -15.86 -2.86
N LEU A 233 17.24 -16.78 -3.67
CA LEU A 233 17.78 -18.14 -3.83
C LEU A 233 19.19 -18.07 -4.44
N GLN A 234 19.38 -17.32 -5.52
CA GLN A 234 20.69 -17.17 -6.17
C GLN A 234 21.76 -16.62 -5.22
N ASP A 235 21.43 -15.60 -4.43
CA ASP A 235 22.36 -15.02 -3.45
C ASP A 235 22.67 -15.98 -2.30
N THR A 236 21.70 -16.80 -1.90
CA THR A 236 21.90 -17.84 -0.90
C THR A 236 22.80 -18.97 -1.41
N LEU A 237 22.57 -19.43 -2.64
CA LEU A 237 23.37 -20.48 -3.28
C LEU A 237 24.82 -20.05 -3.52
N ARG A 238 25.05 -18.81 -3.94
CA ARG A 238 26.40 -18.21 -4.07
C ARG A 238 27.18 -18.27 -2.76
N LYS A 239 26.51 -18.12 -1.61
CA LYS A 239 27.14 -18.18 -0.28
C LYS A 239 27.42 -19.60 0.20
N LEU A 240 26.59 -20.58 -0.17
CA LEU A 240 26.74 -21.98 0.25
C LEU A 240 27.91 -22.70 -0.43
N ARG A 241 28.31 -22.28 -1.64
CA ARG A 241 29.46 -22.84 -2.38
C ARG A 241 29.49 -24.39 -2.37
N PRO A 242 28.49 -25.06 -2.97
CA PRO A 242 28.43 -26.51 -3.04
C PRO A 242 29.59 -27.07 -3.88
N LYS A 243 30.20 -28.16 -3.43
CA LYS A 243 31.24 -28.93 -4.14
C LYS A 243 30.92 -30.42 -4.08
N ILE A 244 31.33 -31.19 -5.08
CA ILE A 244 31.29 -32.65 -5.01
C ILE A 244 32.61 -33.12 -4.41
N HIS A 245 32.53 -33.96 -3.37
CA HIS A 245 33.67 -34.65 -2.78
C HIS A 245 33.30 -36.13 -2.60
N GLN A 246 34.05 -37.03 -3.26
CA GLN A 246 33.80 -38.49 -3.23
C GLN A 246 32.34 -38.88 -3.57
N GLY A 247 31.72 -38.20 -4.54
CA GLY A 247 30.33 -38.45 -4.96
C GLY A 247 29.25 -37.80 -4.07
N ASN A 248 29.62 -37.28 -2.89
CA ASN A 248 28.70 -36.57 -2.00
C ASN A 248 28.82 -35.04 -2.18
N ILE A 249 27.71 -34.34 -1.95
CA ILE A 249 27.68 -32.88 -2.02
C ILE A 249 28.11 -32.33 -0.66
N VAL A 250 29.17 -31.54 -0.66
CA VAL A 250 29.71 -30.86 0.53
C VAL A 250 29.58 -29.35 0.34
N PHE A 251 28.95 -28.68 1.30
CA PHE A 251 28.81 -27.23 1.31
C PHE A 251 30.02 -26.59 1.99
N SER A 252 30.86 -25.91 1.21
CA SER A 252 32.07 -25.26 1.72
C SER A 252 31.83 -23.88 2.33
N GLY A 253 30.70 -23.25 1.99
CA GLY A 253 30.26 -21.96 2.52
C GLY A 253 29.04 -22.10 3.43
N LYS A 254 28.71 -21.00 4.14
CA LYS A 254 27.60 -20.94 5.09
C LYS A 254 26.64 -19.83 4.69
N SER A 255 25.33 -20.05 4.89
CA SER A 255 24.31 -19.02 4.74
C SER A 255 23.38 -19.00 5.94
N LYS A 256 23.05 -17.82 6.46
CA LYS A 256 22.04 -17.66 7.53
C LYS A 256 20.63 -18.07 7.09
N MET A 257 20.38 -18.08 5.76
CA MET A 257 19.06 -18.32 5.15
C MET A 257 18.84 -19.76 4.72
N ALA A 258 19.84 -20.64 4.83
CA ALA A 258 19.72 -22.03 4.37
C ALA A 258 20.26 -23.04 5.39
N LEU A 259 19.62 -24.21 5.42
CA LEU A 259 20.01 -25.37 6.21
C LEU A 259 20.05 -26.62 5.33
N GLN A 260 20.85 -27.60 5.73
CA GLN A 260 20.90 -28.90 5.06
C GLN A 260 19.72 -29.76 5.53
N ILE A 261 19.09 -30.45 4.58
CA ILE A 261 18.05 -31.44 4.84
C ILE A 261 18.71 -32.81 4.93
N ASN A 262 18.42 -33.56 5.99
CA ASN A 262 18.85 -34.95 6.09
C ASN A 262 17.84 -35.92 5.52
N ARG A 263 16.57 -35.73 5.91
CA ARG A 263 15.47 -36.62 5.58
C ARG A 263 14.18 -35.83 5.50
N ILE A 264 13.37 -36.19 4.51
CA ILE A 264 12.00 -35.74 4.35
C ILE A 264 11.12 -36.99 4.46
N SER A 265 10.12 -36.94 5.33
CA SER A 265 9.13 -38.02 5.48
C SER A 265 7.73 -37.45 5.27
N ILE A 266 7.01 -37.97 4.28
CA ILE A 266 5.60 -37.61 4.08
C ILE A 266 4.80 -38.33 5.17
N LEU A 267 4.06 -37.56 5.97
CA LEU A 267 3.31 -38.07 7.11
C LEU A 267 1.87 -38.44 6.72
N GLU A 268 1.19 -37.53 6.01
CA GLU A 268 -0.24 -37.64 5.74
C GLU A 268 -0.62 -36.92 4.45
N THR A 269 -1.57 -37.48 3.70
CA THR A 269 -2.18 -36.87 2.53
C THR A 269 -3.69 -36.85 2.71
N GLY A 270 -4.30 -35.66 2.64
CA GLY A 270 -5.73 -35.50 2.75
C GLY A 270 -6.47 -35.90 1.46
N PRO A 271 -7.70 -36.42 1.55
CA PRO A 271 -8.49 -36.77 0.38
C PRO A 271 -8.80 -35.53 -0.48
N PRO A 272 -8.90 -35.66 -1.82
CA PRO A 272 -9.28 -34.55 -2.70
C PRO A 272 -10.65 -33.96 -2.35
N CYS A 273 -10.77 -32.64 -2.48
CA CYS A 273 -12.06 -31.96 -2.36
C CYS A 273 -12.97 -32.32 -3.55
N VAL A 274 -14.29 -32.21 -3.36
CA VAL A 274 -15.28 -32.53 -4.40
C VAL A 274 -15.02 -31.69 -5.65
N GLY A 275 -14.82 -32.36 -6.79
CA GLY A 275 -14.52 -31.72 -8.07
C GLY A 275 -13.04 -31.41 -8.32
N GLU A 276 -12.17 -31.67 -7.35
CA GLU A 276 -10.72 -31.54 -7.49
C GLU A 276 -10.06 -32.92 -7.68
N THR A 277 -8.98 -32.97 -8.46
CA THR A 277 -8.17 -34.19 -8.66
C THR A 277 -6.88 -34.18 -7.85
N ILE A 278 -6.70 -33.14 -7.03
CA ILE A 278 -5.52 -32.89 -6.20
C ILE A 278 -5.87 -33.11 -4.73
N PRO A 279 -4.93 -33.57 -3.90
CA PRO A 279 -5.18 -33.76 -2.47
C PRO A 279 -5.50 -32.43 -1.78
N SER A 280 -6.29 -32.49 -0.70
CA SER A 280 -6.64 -31.30 0.09
C SER A 280 -5.44 -30.72 0.83
N PHE A 281 -4.58 -31.58 1.38
CA PHE A 281 -3.30 -31.20 1.98
C PHE A 281 -2.27 -32.34 1.87
N VAL A 282 -0.99 -32.00 1.96
CA VAL A 282 0.12 -32.96 2.02
C VAL A 282 1.05 -32.53 3.14
N ARG A 283 1.12 -33.30 4.22
CA ARG A 283 1.93 -32.98 5.41
C ARG A 283 3.23 -33.77 5.41
N ALA A 284 4.35 -33.11 5.68
CA ALA A 284 5.67 -33.72 5.76
C ALA A 284 6.45 -33.26 7.01
N GLU A 285 7.41 -34.08 7.42
CA GLU A 285 8.40 -33.80 8.47
C GLU A 285 9.79 -33.68 7.85
N LEU A 286 10.51 -32.62 8.24
CA LEU A 286 11.89 -32.35 7.83
C LEU A 286 12.83 -32.49 9.02
N ASP A 287 13.85 -33.33 8.88
CA ASP A 287 14.95 -33.45 9.84
C ASP A 287 16.09 -32.49 9.46
N LEU A 288 16.35 -31.50 10.33
CA LEU A 288 17.31 -30.41 10.09
C LEU A 288 18.45 -30.39 11.11
N HIS A 289 19.66 -30.02 10.65
CA HIS A 289 20.88 -29.90 11.47
C HIS A 289 21.22 -28.43 11.76
N PHE A 290 21.38 -28.08 13.04
CA PHE A 290 21.69 -26.72 13.49
C PHE A 290 23.18 -26.49 13.81
N ASP A 291 24.02 -27.51 13.65
CA ASP A 291 25.39 -27.56 14.18
C ASP A 291 26.33 -26.46 13.66
N ASN A 292 25.95 -25.75 12.59
CA ASN A 292 26.79 -24.78 11.88
C ASN A 292 26.30 -23.33 11.90
N LEU A 293 25.20 -23.02 12.61
CA LEU A 293 24.63 -21.67 12.71
C LEU A 293 25.13 -20.92 13.95
N ASN A 294 25.33 -19.60 13.81
CA ASN A 294 25.54 -18.73 14.97
C ASN A 294 24.24 -18.60 15.78
N THR A 295 24.34 -18.24 17.06
CA THR A 295 23.19 -18.08 17.96
C THR A 295 22.09 -17.20 17.40
N ASP A 296 22.44 -16.10 16.72
CA ASP A 296 21.45 -15.20 16.12
C ASP A 296 20.69 -15.86 14.97
N ALA A 297 21.40 -16.58 14.08
CA ALA A 297 20.71 -17.28 13.00
C ALA A 297 19.84 -18.43 13.53
N LYS A 298 20.25 -19.10 14.62
CA LYS A 298 19.39 -20.10 15.26
C LYS A 298 18.08 -19.48 15.74
N LYS A 299 18.14 -18.36 16.47
CA LYS A 299 16.95 -17.59 16.88
C LYS A 299 16.10 -17.16 15.68
N GLU A 300 16.72 -16.71 14.60
CA GLU A 300 15.99 -16.33 13.38
C GLU A 300 15.26 -17.54 12.73
N TRP A 301 15.86 -18.73 12.74
CA TRP A 301 15.18 -19.94 12.26
C TRP A 301 14.06 -20.35 13.22
N GLU A 302 14.29 -20.31 14.52
CA GLU A 302 13.28 -20.62 15.54
C GLU A 302 12.10 -19.62 15.53
N SER A 303 12.31 -18.42 15.00
CA SER A 303 11.26 -17.39 14.81
C SER A 303 10.33 -17.62 13.61
N LEU A 304 10.52 -18.69 12.82
CA LEU A 304 9.60 -19.04 11.73
C LEU A 304 8.18 -19.24 12.26
N ARG A 305 7.22 -18.57 11.62
CA ARG A 305 5.82 -18.56 12.00
C ARG A 305 5.05 -19.64 11.24
N SER A 306 3.86 -19.96 11.72
CA SER A 306 2.89 -20.67 10.88
C SER A 306 2.68 -19.88 9.60
N ASP A 307 2.48 -20.58 8.50
CA ASP A 307 2.19 -20.06 7.16
C ASP A 307 3.40 -19.44 6.43
N ASP A 308 4.58 -19.40 7.07
CA ASP A 308 5.81 -19.01 6.40
C ASP A 308 6.15 -20.01 5.27
N VAL A 309 6.42 -19.48 4.08
CA VAL A 309 6.84 -20.28 2.92
C VAL A 309 8.34 -20.53 2.94
N VAL A 310 8.74 -21.79 2.84
CA VAL A 310 10.12 -22.25 2.72
C VAL A 310 10.34 -23.01 1.41
N PHE A 311 11.58 -23.03 0.94
CA PHE A 311 11.95 -23.60 -0.36
C PHE A 311 12.88 -24.79 -0.15
N LEU A 312 12.45 -25.97 -0.57
CA LEU A 312 13.21 -27.21 -0.54
C LEU A 312 13.85 -27.42 -1.92
N LEU A 313 15.16 -27.60 -1.94
CA LEU A 313 15.96 -27.63 -3.17
C LEU A 313 16.75 -28.93 -3.27
N ASN A 314 16.87 -29.44 -4.49
CA ASN A 314 17.90 -30.42 -4.87
C ASN A 314 18.93 -29.71 -5.74
N ILE A 315 20.10 -29.46 -5.16
CA ILE A 315 21.19 -28.74 -5.82
C ILE A 315 22.33 -29.70 -6.11
N ARG A 316 22.92 -29.60 -7.31
CA ARG A 316 24.19 -30.27 -7.66
C ARG A 316 25.16 -29.26 -8.29
N PRO A 317 26.47 -29.31 -7.99
CA PRO A 317 27.45 -28.57 -8.78
C PRO A 317 27.51 -29.15 -10.20
N ARG A 318 27.77 -28.31 -11.21
CA ARG A 318 28.06 -28.79 -12.57
C ARG A 318 29.47 -29.35 -12.63
N ASP A 319 29.63 -30.52 -13.26
CA ASP A 319 30.93 -31.15 -13.45
C ASP A 319 31.78 -30.35 -14.45
N ASN A 320 32.72 -29.55 -13.95
CA ASN A 320 33.81 -29.03 -14.77
C ASN A 320 34.95 -30.07 -14.78
N SER A 321 34.92 -30.95 -15.76
CA SER A 321 36.00 -31.89 -16.06
C SER A 321 37.22 -31.18 -16.64
N SER A 322 38.04 -30.55 -15.80
CA SER A 322 39.48 -30.40 -16.04
C SER A 322 40.15 -29.69 -14.87
N GLY A 323 41.07 -30.40 -14.20
CA GLY A 323 41.92 -29.85 -13.16
C GLY A 323 42.86 -28.77 -13.71
N ALA A 324 42.54 -27.51 -13.41
CA ALA A 324 43.48 -26.41 -13.35
C ALA A 324 42.89 -25.38 -12.37
N GLY A 325 43.70 -24.88 -11.45
CA GLY A 325 43.27 -24.05 -10.32
C GLY A 325 42.28 -22.93 -10.72
N ILE A 326 41.09 -22.97 -10.13
CA ILE A 326 39.99 -22.04 -10.43
C ILE A 326 40.15 -20.76 -9.56
N PRO A 327 39.96 -19.54 -10.12
CA PRO A 327 39.95 -18.30 -9.36
C PRO A 327 38.75 -18.21 -8.40
N VAL A 328 38.84 -17.35 -7.38
CA VAL A 328 37.94 -17.19 -6.22
C VAL A 328 36.49 -16.73 -6.54
N HIS A 329 36.07 -16.73 -7.81
CA HIS A 329 34.72 -16.32 -8.25
C HIS A 329 33.93 -17.50 -8.84
N SER A 330 33.29 -18.31 -7.99
CA SER A 330 32.25 -19.25 -8.45
C SER A 330 31.05 -18.46 -8.98
N THR A 331 30.77 -18.56 -10.27
CA THR A 331 29.59 -17.90 -10.86
C THR A 331 28.37 -18.81 -10.68
N LEU A 332 27.15 -18.25 -10.74
CA LEU A 332 25.91 -19.05 -10.71
C LEU A 332 25.83 -20.10 -11.83
N ALA A 333 26.68 -20.00 -12.86
CA ALA A 333 26.77 -20.98 -13.93
C ALA A 333 27.25 -22.36 -13.46
N ASP A 334 27.85 -22.44 -12.27
CA ASP A 334 28.47 -23.67 -11.74
C ASP A 334 27.51 -24.50 -10.86
N ILE A 335 26.29 -24.02 -10.61
CA ILE A 335 25.30 -24.65 -9.71
C ILE A 335 24.02 -24.98 -10.48
N GLU A 336 23.64 -26.26 -10.51
CA GLU A 336 22.41 -26.75 -11.11
C GLU A 336 21.34 -27.00 -10.02
N ILE A 337 20.16 -26.40 -10.19
CA ILE A 337 18.95 -26.71 -9.40
C ILE A 337 18.15 -27.74 -10.19
N ARG A 338 18.08 -28.98 -9.69
CA ARG A 338 17.38 -30.09 -10.36
C ARG A 338 15.91 -30.17 -10.00
N ALA A 339 15.58 -29.86 -8.74
CA ALA A 339 14.23 -29.83 -8.26
C ALA A 339 14.05 -28.68 -7.26
N LEU A 340 12.86 -28.09 -7.28
CA LEU A 340 12.42 -27.12 -6.30
C LEU A 340 11.02 -27.50 -5.85
N GLN A 341 10.84 -27.62 -4.54
CA GLN A 341 9.56 -27.83 -3.91
C GLN A 341 9.31 -26.73 -2.88
N CYS A 342 8.12 -26.15 -2.90
CA CYS A 342 7.72 -25.18 -1.90
C CYS A 342 6.97 -25.88 -0.76
N ALA A 343 7.16 -25.38 0.46
CA ALA A 343 6.45 -25.88 1.63
C ALA A 343 6.05 -24.72 2.55
N GLU A 344 4.98 -24.92 3.31
CA GLU A 344 4.44 -23.98 4.28
C GLU A 344 4.64 -24.52 5.69
N VAL A 345 5.15 -23.69 6.60
CA VAL A 345 5.40 -24.09 7.98
C VAL A 345 4.07 -24.24 8.74
N VAL A 346 3.87 -25.39 9.41
CA VAL A 346 2.65 -25.63 10.23
C VAL A 346 2.79 -25.09 11.65
N GLY A 347 4.02 -24.99 12.14
CA GLY A 347 4.35 -24.53 13.48
C GLY A 347 5.87 -24.55 13.74
N GLY A 348 6.28 -24.05 14.89
CA GLY A 348 7.70 -23.99 15.29
C GLY A 348 8.35 -25.37 15.40
N PHE A 349 9.67 -25.39 15.59
CA PHE A 349 10.43 -26.63 15.71
C PHE A 349 9.97 -27.47 16.90
N ALA A 350 9.71 -28.76 16.67
CA ALA A 350 9.45 -29.70 17.76
C ALA A 350 10.77 -30.09 18.45
N GLU A 351 10.82 -30.01 19.79
CA GLU A 351 11.96 -30.52 20.56
C GLU A 351 11.90 -32.06 20.62
N SER A 352 12.80 -32.72 19.91
CA SER A 352 13.15 -34.12 20.21
C SER A 352 14.30 -34.13 21.22
N LYS A 353 14.00 -34.18 22.52
CA LYS A 353 15.00 -34.49 23.56
C LYS A 353 15.38 -35.97 23.48
N ILE A 354 16.24 -36.34 22.54
CA ILE A 354 16.93 -37.63 22.58
C ILE A 354 18.20 -37.43 23.40
N ILE A 355 18.13 -37.78 24.69
CA ILE A 355 19.30 -37.91 25.56
C ILE A 355 19.98 -39.23 25.18
N SER A 356 20.86 -39.19 24.18
CA SER A 356 21.82 -40.26 23.94
C SER A 356 23.22 -39.70 24.12
N SER A 357 23.95 -40.25 25.08
CA SER A 357 25.30 -39.90 25.48
C SER A 357 26.31 -40.21 24.38
N SER A 358 26.56 -39.26 23.48
CA SER A 358 27.82 -39.02 22.76
C SER A 358 27.59 -37.92 21.70
N HIS A 359 28.02 -36.70 21.99
CA HIS A 359 27.85 -35.46 21.21
C HIS A 359 26.38 -35.05 20.92
N PRO A 360 25.86 -33.98 21.55
CA PRO A 360 24.51 -33.51 21.26
C PRO A 360 24.52 -32.79 19.91
N TYR A 361 24.30 -33.52 18.82
CA TYR A 361 23.88 -32.91 17.56
C TYR A 361 22.47 -32.35 17.79
N GLU A 362 22.31 -31.03 17.66
CA GLU A 362 21.00 -30.38 17.83
C GLU A 362 20.15 -30.64 16.58
N LYS A 363 19.56 -31.84 16.53
CA LYS A 363 18.54 -32.18 15.55
C LYS A 363 17.24 -31.47 15.92
N ARG A 364 16.62 -30.83 14.95
CA ARG A 364 15.30 -30.21 15.09
C ARG A 364 14.40 -30.70 13.97
N LYS A 365 13.14 -30.95 14.31
CA LYS A 365 12.10 -31.39 13.38
C LYS A 365 11.19 -30.24 13.01
N LEU A 366 10.95 -30.06 11.72
CA LEU A 366 10.03 -29.05 11.19
C LEU A 366 8.89 -29.72 10.44
N HIS A 367 7.65 -29.44 10.84
CA HIS A 367 6.46 -29.90 10.13
C HIS A 367 6.03 -28.87 9.10
N VAL A 368 5.79 -29.34 7.87
CA VAL A 368 5.42 -28.49 6.74
C VAL A 368 4.27 -29.07 5.92
N PHE A 369 3.50 -28.21 5.26
CA PHE A 369 2.60 -28.59 4.18
C PHE A 369 3.29 -28.40 2.82
N LEU A 370 3.37 -29.44 2.01
CA LEU A 370 3.96 -29.39 0.68
C LEU A 370 2.95 -28.87 -0.35
N ASP A 371 3.44 -28.30 -1.47
CA ASP A 371 2.56 -27.91 -2.58
C ASP A 371 1.84 -29.13 -3.18
N ARG A 372 0.52 -29.14 -3.02
CA ARG A 372 -0.41 -30.15 -3.52
C ARG A 372 -0.35 -30.33 -5.05
N MET A 373 -0.18 -29.24 -5.80
CA MET A 373 -0.14 -29.28 -7.26
C MET A 373 1.16 -29.93 -7.75
N LYS A 374 2.29 -29.52 -7.16
CA LYS A 374 3.60 -30.11 -7.46
C LYS A 374 3.64 -31.59 -7.07
N TYR A 375 3.11 -31.94 -5.88
CA TYR A 375 3.03 -33.33 -5.42
C TYR A 375 2.30 -34.22 -6.42
N MET A 376 1.10 -33.81 -6.86
CA MET A 376 0.32 -34.56 -7.85
C MET A 376 1.04 -34.66 -9.20
N SER A 377 1.77 -33.61 -9.59
CA SER A 377 2.57 -33.64 -10.83
C SER A 377 3.75 -34.61 -10.73
N ASP A 378 4.39 -34.69 -9.56
CA ASP A 378 5.54 -35.53 -9.32
C ASP A 378 5.14 -37.01 -9.23
N GLU A 379 3.96 -37.29 -8.66
CA GLU A 379 3.36 -38.62 -8.64
C GLU A 379 3.10 -39.14 -10.05
N LYS A 380 2.50 -38.30 -10.91
CA LYS A 380 2.24 -38.65 -12.32
C LYS A 380 3.52 -38.85 -13.14
N ASN A 381 4.58 -38.11 -12.85
CA ASN A 381 5.80 -38.13 -13.65
C ASN A 381 6.79 -39.22 -13.23
N SER A 382 6.88 -39.55 -11.94
CA SER A 382 8.05 -40.23 -11.38
C SER A 382 7.78 -41.67 -10.94
N GLY A 383 6.51 -42.08 -10.72
CA GLY A 383 6.13 -43.43 -10.28
C GLY A 383 6.58 -43.78 -8.85
N ASP A 384 7.80 -43.40 -8.45
CA ASP A 384 8.35 -43.49 -7.10
C ASP A 384 8.59 -42.09 -6.51
N LEU A 385 7.66 -41.68 -5.64
CA LEU A 385 7.73 -40.41 -4.91
C LEU A 385 8.88 -40.40 -3.90
N SER A 386 9.30 -41.56 -3.38
CA SER A 386 10.31 -41.64 -2.31
C SER A 386 11.65 -41.07 -2.78
N ASP A 387 12.12 -41.49 -3.96
CA ASP A 387 13.41 -41.02 -4.50
C ASP A 387 13.38 -39.51 -4.81
N THR A 388 12.25 -39.00 -5.32
CA THR A 388 12.08 -37.58 -5.65
C THR A 388 12.23 -36.69 -4.41
N TYR A 389 11.54 -37.00 -3.31
CA TYR A 389 11.59 -36.19 -2.09
C TYR A 389 12.85 -36.46 -1.25
N GLN A 390 13.41 -37.67 -1.28
CA GLN A 390 14.69 -37.97 -0.62
C GLN A 390 15.88 -37.27 -1.30
N SER A 391 15.76 -36.92 -2.58
CA SER A 391 16.82 -36.21 -3.30
C SER A 391 16.99 -34.73 -2.89
N LEU A 392 16.04 -34.15 -2.14
CA LEU A 392 16.09 -32.77 -1.67
C LEU A 392 17.12 -32.62 -0.54
N ASN A 393 18.08 -31.70 -0.71
CA ASN A 393 19.26 -31.60 0.15
C ASN A 393 19.38 -30.28 0.90
N ILE A 394 18.64 -29.22 0.53
CA ILE A 394 18.69 -27.92 1.20
C ILE A 394 17.29 -27.35 1.41
N ILE A 395 17.07 -26.74 2.58
CA ILE A 395 15.94 -25.85 2.84
C ILE A 395 16.44 -24.40 2.87
N VAL A 396 15.71 -23.49 2.23
CA VAL A 396 15.96 -22.06 2.24
C VAL A 396 14.73 -21.33 2.78
N ARG A 397 14.94 -20.46 3.76
CA ARG A 397 13.93 -19.51 4.23
C ARG A 397 14.14 -18.14 3.60
N ARG A 398 13.09 -17.33 3.58
CA ARG A 398 13.16 -15.90 3.20
C ARG A 398 12.99 -15.02 4.44
N LYS A 399 13.25 -13.72 4.27
CA LYS A 399 12.97 -12.73 5.31
C LYS A 399 11.45 -12.55 5.41
N GLY A 400 10.89 -12.52 6.62
CA GLY A 400 9.44 -12.46 6.84
C GLY A 400 8.72 -11.34 6.07
N ILE A 401 9.28 -10.12 6.05
CA ILE A 401 8.68 -8.97 5.33
C ILE A 401 8.51 -9.24 3.82
N GLY A 402 9.42 -10.00 3.20
CA GLY A 402 9.37 -10.33 1.77
C GLY A 402 8.69 -11.66 1.46
N ASN A 403 8.26 -12.43 2.47
CA ASN A 403 7.74 -13.78 2.30
C ASN A 403 6.21 -13.87 2.21
N ASN A 404 5.53 -12.72 2.12
CA ASN A 404 4.08 -12.62 2.16
C ASN A 404 3.37 -12.80 0.80
N PHE A 405 4.13 -13.07 -0.27
CA PHE A 405 3.61 -13.11 -1.64
C PHE A 405 2.46 -14.11 -1.83
N LYS A 406 2.55 -15.29 -1.19
CA LYS A 406 1.54 -16.34 -1.31
C LYS A 406 0.19 -15.87 -0.79
N SER A 407 0.15 -15.22 0.38
CA SER A 407 -1.08 -14.74 1.00
C SER A 407 -1.75 -13.64 0.17
N VAL A 408 -0.95 -12.75 -0.42
CA VAL A 408 -1.46 -11.73 -1.35
C VAL A 408 -2.02 -12.37 -2.62
N LEU A 409 -1.29 -13.33 -3.23
CA LEU A 409 -1.77 -14.06 -4.41
C LEU A 409 -3.02 -14.89 -4.11
N ALA A 410 -3.12 -15.49 -2.92
CA ALA A 410 -4.30 -16.21 -2.45
C ALA A 410 -5.50 -15.26 -2.30
N SER A 411 -5.29 -14.06 -1.76
CA SER A 411 -6.32 -13.02 -1.67
C SER A 411 -6.82 -12.58 -3.05
N ILE A 412 -5.91 -12.37 -4.02
CA ILE A 412 -6.29 -12.06 -5.41
C ILE A 412 -7.08 -13.23 -6.04
N GLN A 413 -6.64 -14.46 -5.81
CA GLN A 413 -7.32 -15.66 -6.31
C GLN A 413 -8.70 -15.84 -5.67
N SER A 414 -8.87 -15.52 -4.38
CA SER A 414 -10.16 -15.52 -3.69
C SER A 414 -11.08 -14.42 -4.24
N LEU A 415 -10.56 -13.21 -4.47
CA LEU A 415 -11.32 -12.12 -5.09
C LEU A 415 -11.84 -12.49 -6.48
N ALA A 416 -11.00 -13.13 -7.29
CA ALA A 416 -11.41 -13.59 -8.61
C ALA A 416 -12.57 -14.60 -8.54
N GLN A 417 -12.71 -15.35 -7.45
CA GLN A 417 -13.80 -16.32 -7.25
C GLN A 417 -15.10 -15.68 -6.72
N GLU A 418 -15.05 -14.48 -6.15
CA GLU A 418 -16.18 -13.80 -5.53
C GLU A 418 -16.96 -12.94 -6.55
N TYR A 419 -17.27 -13.49 -7.74
CA TYR A 419 -17.84 -12.84 -8.96
C TYR A 419 -18.96 -11.78 -8.80
N SER A 420 -19.51 -11.53 -7.62
CA SER A 420 -20.43 -10.43 -7.33
C SER A 420 -19.72 -9.06 -7.35
N ASN A 421 -20.48 -7.99 -7.63
CA ASN A 421 -20.04 -6.59 -7.68
C ASN A 421 -19.06 -6.22 -6.54
N LEU A 422 -17.75 -6.35 -6.80
CA LEU A 422 -16.70 -6.10 -5.82
C LEU A 422 -16.57 -4.61 -5.48
N LEU A 423 -16.99 -3.75 -6.41
CA LEU A 423 -16.94 -2.30 -6.28
C LEU A 423 -18.36 -1.73 -6.18
N PRO A 424 -18.52 -0.57 -5.51
CA PRO A 424 -19.74 0.21 -5.62
C PRO A 424 -20.03 0.60 -7.08
N GLN A 425 -21.31 0.63 -7.47
CA GLN A 425 -21.71 1.01 -8.83
C GLN A 425 -21.18 2.40 -9.22
N TRP A 426 -21.21 3.35 -8.29
CA TRP A 426 -20.75 4.73 -8.52
C TRP A 426 -19.23 4.84 -8.77
N LEU A 427 -18.44 3.82 -8.45
CA LEU A 427 -16.99 3.81 -8.65
C LEU A 427 -16.56 2.98 -9.86
N GLN A 428 -17.40 2.04 -10.30
CA GLN A 428 -17.01 0.99 -11.22
C GLN A 428 -16.46 1.54 -12.54
N ASP A 429 -17.15 2.48 -13.16
CA ASP A 429 -16.73 3.05 -14.46
C ASP A 429 -15.45 3.88 -14.32
N THR A 430 -15.39 4.74 -13.30
CA THR A 430 -14.18 5.51 -12.97
C THR A 430 -12.98 4.58 -12.69
N PHE A 431 -13.21 3.46 -12.01
CA PHE A 431 -12.18 2.45 -11.75
C PHE A 431 -11.69 1.78 -13.03
N LEU A 432 -12.60 1.39 -13.93
CA LEU A 432 -12.26 0.79 -15.22
C LEU A 432 -11.67 1.79 -16.22
N GLY A 433 -11.77 3.10 -15.93
CA GLY A 433 -11.28 4.17 -16.78
C GLY A 433 -12.24 4.51 -17.92
N CYS A 434 -13.53 4.20 -17.74
CA CYS A 434 -14.62 4.50 -18.66
C CYS A 434 -15.49 5.64 -18.10
N GLY A 435 -16.27 6.29 -18.97
CA GLY A 435 -17.19 7.37 -18.58
C GLY A 435 -16.51 8.68 -18.17
N ASP A 436 -17.28 9.57 -17.55
CA ASP A 436 -16.79 10.82 -16.99
C ASP A 436 -16.16 10.57 -15.60
N PRO A 437 -14.84 10.82 -15.42
CA PRO A 437 -14.15 10.56 -14.16
C PRO A 437 -14.62 11.44 -12.99
N SER A 438 -15.41 12.50 -13.26
CA SER A 438 -15.95 13.41 -12.25
C SER A 438 -17.29 12.94 -11.65
N GLU A 439 -17.98 11.95 -12.22
CA GLU A 439 -19.28 11.46 -11.73
C GLU A 439 -19.20 10.84 -10.33
N ALA A 440 -18.10 10.14 -10.05
CA ALA A 440 -17.83 9.53 -8.75
C ALA A 440 -17.46 10.55 -7.66
N CYS A 441 -17.23 11.82 -8.02
CA CYS A 441 -16.75 12.86 -7.12
C CYS A 441 -17.89 13.73 -6.60
N PHE A 442 -17.71 14.29 -5.40
CA PHE A 442 -18.55 15.37 -4.91
C PHE A 442 -18.34 16.63 -5.79
N PRO A 443 -19.40 17.38 -6.17
CA PRO A 443 -20.81 17.29 -5.76
C PRO A 443 -21.72 16.48 -6.70
N ASN A 444 -21.16 15.77 -7.68
CA ASN A 444 -21.93 15.08 -8.72
C ASN A 444 -22.65 13.83 -8.17
N LEU A 445 -22.02 13.14 -7.21
CA LEU A 445 -22.60 11.96 -6.58
C LEU A 445 -23.76 12.31 -5.62
N ARG A 446 -24.88 11.60 -5.76
CA ARG A 446 -26.08 11.71 -4.91
C ARG A 446 -26.38 10.36 -4.24
N PRO A 447 -27.04 10.34 -3.06
CA PRO A 447 -27.55 11.48 -2.28
C PRO A 447 -26.45 12.20 -1.48
N ILE A 448 -26.62 13.51 -1.27
CA ILE A 448 -25.78 14.33 -0.39
C ILE A 448 -26.47 14.42 0.98
N PRO A 449 -25.74 14.36 2.11
CA PRO A 449 -26.31 14.57 3.44
C PRO A 449 -26.92 15.98 3.55
N LYS A 450 -28.15 16.06 4.07
CA LYS A 450 -28.86 17.35 4.23
C LYS A 450 -28.16 18.30 5.19
N THR A 451 -27.55 17.77 6.24
CA THR A 451 -26.89 18.57 7.29
C THR A 451 -25.54 17.95 7.63
N ILE A 452 -24.50 18.78 7.68
CA ILE A 452 -23.14 18.38 8.07
C ILE A 452 -22.60 19.39 9.08
N ASP A 453 -22.12 18.88 10.21
CA ASP A 453 -21.42 19.61 11.25
C ASP A 453 -19.91 19.54 11.01
N PHE A 454 -19.28 20.67 10.68
CA PHE A 454 -17.84 20.74 10.45
C PHE A 454 -17.04 20.94 11.74
N GLY A 455 -17.71 20.99 12.91
CA GLY A 455 -17.08 21.04 14.22
C GLY A 455 -16.01 22.14 14.32
N GLU A 456 -14.79 21.73 14.65
CA GLU A 456 -13.63 22.60 14.86
C GLU A 456 -12.86 22.93 13.57
N THR A 457 -13.40 22.60 12.39
CA THR A 457 -12.74 22.91 11.11
C THR A 457 -12.53 24.41 10.93
N PHE A 458 -13.43 25.24 11.47
CA PHE A 458 -13.35 26.68 11.36
C PHE A 458 -13.16 27.35 12.72
N HIS A 459 -12.16 28.24 12.83
CA HIS A 459 -11.85 28.96 14.07
C HIS A 459 -12.77 30.14 14.35
N ASP A 460 -13.23 30.83 13.30
CA ASP A 460 -14.07 32.02 13.41
C ASP A 460 -14.86 32.24 12.10
N ILE A 461 -15.82 33.16 12.13
CA ILE A 461 -16.64 33.47 10.95
C ILE A 461 -15.82 34.10 9.81
N GLY A 462 -14.72 34.81 10.13
CA GLY A 462 -13.81 35.38 9.14
C GLY A 462 -13.06 34.29 8.37
N HIS A 463 -12.59 33.25 9.06
CA HIS A 463 -11.97 32.07 8.47
C HIS A 463 -12.92 31.36 7.51
N LEU A 464 -14.18 31.22 7.91
CA LEU A 464 -15.22 30.66 7.06
C LEU A 464 -15.46 31.54 5.82
N GLN A 465 -15.55 32.86 5.98
CA GLN A 465 -15.69 33.80 4.86
C GLN A 465 -14.49 33.81 3.90
N GLU A 466 -13.27 33.69 4.43
CA GLU A 466 -12.03 33.57 3.65
C GLU A 466 -12.01 32.30 2.80
N THR A 467 -12.56 31.20 3.32
CA THR A 467 -12.49 29.87 2.70
C THR A 467 -13.74 29.50 1.89
N SER A 468 -14.82 30.29 2.00
CA SER A 468 -16.08 30.08 1.27
C SER A 468 -16.19 30.79 -0.07
N GLN A 469 -15.12 31.47 -0.52
CA GLN A 469 -15.12 32.17 -1.82
C GLN A 469 -14.83 31.25 -3.01
N GLY A 470 -14.57 29.96 -2.76
CA GLY A 470 -14.29 28.96 -3.79
C GLY A 470 -15.51 28.57 -4.62
N ASN A 471 -15.25 28.05 -5.83
CA ASN A 471 -16.26 27.78 -6.87
C ASN A 471 -17.28 26.64 -6.58
N GLN A 472 -17.20 25.95 -5.42
CA GLN A 472 -17.98 24.72 -5.19
C GLN A 472 -19.25 24.91 -4.35
N PHE A 473 -19.27 25.86 -3.42
CA PHE A 473 -20.45 26.07 -2.57
C PHE A 473 -20.58 27.52 -2.13
N LYS A 474 -21.83 28.01 -2.11
CA LYS A 474 -22.19 29.32 -1.59
C LYS A 474 -22.68 29.20 -0.17
N ILE A 475 -22.15 30.03 0.71
CA ILE A 475 -22.65 30.16 2.07
C ILE A 475 -23.60 31.36 2.14
N LEU A 476 -24.81 31.14 2.66
CA LEU A 476 -25.74 32.18 3.05
C LEU A 476 -25.47 32.56 4.51
N LEU A 477 -24.83 33.70 4.73
CA LEU A 477 -24.50 34.20 6.06
C LEU A 477 -25.73 34.85 6.71
N PRO A 478 -26.12 34.45 7.93
CA PRO A 478 -27.19 35.12 8.66
C PRO A 478 -26.71 36.46 9.24
N SER A 479 -27.66 37.37 9.49
CA SER A 479 -27.40 38.73 9.98
C SER A 479 -26.87 38.83 11.43
N LYS A 480 -26.73 37.71 12.14
CA LYS A 480 -26.31 37.64 13.55
C LYS A 480 -24.87 37.12 13.67
N ALA A 481 -24.14 37.58 14.68
CA ALA A 481 -22.80 37.07 14.99
C ALA A 481 -22.88 35.60 15.43
N LEU A 482 -22.31 34.71 14.64
CA LEU A 482 -22.21 33.28 14.91
C LEU A 482 -20.80 32.93 15.40
N THR A 483 -20.71 32.12 16.44
CA THR A 483 -19.46 31.50 16.92
C THR A 483 -19.44 30.01 16.57
N PRO A 484 -18.28 29.41 16.26
CA PRO A 484 -18.20 27.97 15.99
C PRO A 484 -18.69 27.14 17.20
N PRO A 485 -19.13 25.88 16.99
CA PRO A 485 -19.12 25.11 15.73
C PRO A 485 -20.19 25.53 14.73
N PHE A 486 -19.89 25.39 13.43
CA PHE A 486 -20.80 25.74 12.33
C PHE A 486 -21.43 24.48 11.73
N VAL A 487 -22.75 24.47 11.65
CA VAL A 487 -23.54 23.41 11.01
C VAL A 487 -24.07 23.91 9.68
N PHE A 488 -23.80 23.14 8.62
CA PHE A 488 -24.15 23.46 7.24
C PHE A 488 -25.38 22.65 6.85
N THR A 489 -26.44 23.32 6.41
CA THR A 489 -27.65 22.67 5.90
C THR A 489 -27.83 23.00 4.42
N GLU A 490 -27.89 21.97 3.56
CA GLU A 490 -28.10 22.13 2.11
C GLU A 490 -29.50 22.70 1.86
N VAL A 491 -29.57 23.82 1.13
CA VAL A 491 -30.82 24.43 0.70
C VAL A 491 -31.11 23.95 -0.73
N GLU A 492 -32.24 23.29 -0.95
CA GLU A 492 -32.66 22.86 -2.28
C GLU A 492 -32.97 24.08 -3.17
N SER A 493 -31.99 24.54 -3.95
CA SER A 493 -32.24 25.48 -5.05
C SER A 493 -32.92 24.72 -6.19
N GLY A 494 -34.18 25.04 -6.47
CA GLY A 494 -34.96 24.46 -7.58
C GLY A 494 -34.19 24.50 -8.90
N ARG A 495 -34.02 23.35 -9.54
CA ARG A 495 -33.32 23.22 -10.82
C ARG A 495 -34.19 23.75 -11.97
N HIS A 496 -33.88 24.93 -12.49
CA HIS A 496 -34.10 25.21 -13.91
C HIS A 496 -32.79 24.93 -14.65
N ALA A 497 -32.63 23.68 -15.09
CA ALA A 497 -31.58 23.30 -16.02
C ALA A 497 -31.90 23.94 -17.38
N ASN A 498 -31.17 24.98 -17.78
CA ASN A 498 -31.23 25.50 -19.16
C ASN A 498 -29.89 26.04 -19.70
N THR A 499 -28.76 25.78 -19.05
CA THR A 499 -27.43 26.13 -19.58
C THR A 499 -26.42 25.03 -19.27
N ILE A 500 -25.75 24.53 -20.32
CA ILE A 500 -24.83 23.38 -20.33
C ILE A 500 -23.44 23.72 -19.73
N THR A 501 -23.23 24.94 -19.22
CA THR A 501 -21.89 25.45 -18.88
C THR A 501 -21.65 25.79 -17.41
N ASP A 502 -22.66 25.72 -16.54
CA ASP A 502 -22.48 26.06 -15.11
C ASP A 502 -22.57 24.80 -14.23
N SER A 503 -21.48 24.48 -13.53
CA SER A 503 -21.49 23.47 -12.47
C SER A 503 -22.54 23.86 -11.40
N PRO A 504 -23.36 22.92 -10.91
CA PRO A 504 -24.39 23.24 -9.92
C PRO A 504 -23.74 23.68 -8.61
N MET A 505 -23.81 24.98 -8.31
CA MET A 505 -23.26 25.55 -7.08
C MET A 505 -24.19 25.23 -5.90
N LEU A 506 -23.72 24.42 -4.96
CA LEU A 506 -24.49 24.05 -3.76
C LEU A 506 -24.65 25.27 -2.85
N GLN A 507 -25.85 25.47 -2.29
CA GLN A 507 -26.11 26.55 -1.34
C GLN A 507 -26.30 25.96 0.06
N TYR A 508 -25.57 26.50 1.03
CA TYR A 508 -25.68 26.10 2.43
C TYR A 508 -26.14 27.27 3.29
N GLU A 509 -27.09 27.00 4.19
CA GLU A 509 -27.43 27.87 5.31
C GLU A 509 -26.65 27.43 6.55
N ILE A 510 -26.13 28.39 7.32
CA ILE A 510 -25.38 28.12 8.54
C ILE A 510 -26.24 28.39 9.76
N SER A 511 -26.26 27.42 10.68
CA SER A 511 -26.77 27.58 12.03
C SER A 511 -25.68 27.29 13.06
N ASN A 512 -25.83 27.88 14.24
CA ASN A 512 -25.10 27.47 15.43
C ASN A 512 -25.86 26.33 16.10
N ASP A 513 -25.19 25.20 16.30
CA ASP A 513 -25.75 24.18 17.17
C ASP A 513 -25.56 24.60 18.63
N GLN A 514 -26.60 25.19 19.23
CA GLN A 514 -26.62 25.48 20.68
C GLN A 514 -26.94 24.23 21.52
N THR A 515 -27.18 23.06 20.91
CA THR A 515 -27.60 21.86 21.64
C THR A 515 -26.44 20.98 22.11
N THR A 516 -25.21 21.18 21.61
CA THR A 516 -24.00 20.46 22.03
C THR A 516 -23.08 21.33 22.89
N ILE A 517 -23.46 21.51 24.16
CA ILE A 517 -22.55 22.04 25.19
C ILE A 517 -21.54 20.95 25.53
N ALA A 518 -20.25 21.27 25.44
CA ALA A 518 -19.16 20.36 25.78
C ALA A 518 -19.29 19.86 27.24
N PRO A 519 -18.95 18.59 27.54
CA PRO A 519 -19.04 18.06 28.89
C PRO A 519 -18.16 18.88 29.86
N LEU A 520 -18.74 19.18 31.03
CA LEU A 520 -18.14 20.01 32.09
C LEU A 520 -16.84 19.45 32.67
N HIS A 521 -16.55 18.16 32.43
CA HIS A 521 -15.33 17.46 32.83
C HIS A 521 -14.47 16.99 31.65
N ALA A 522 -14.36 17.79 30.58
CA ALA A 522 -13.12 17.81 29.81
C ALA A 522 -12.01 18.47 30.63
N THR A 523 -11.58 17.83 31.72
CA THR A 523 -10.35 18.19 32.42
C THR A 523 -9.19 17.92 31.48
N GLY A 524 -8.83 18.90 30.63
CA GLY A 524 -7.55 18.93 29.94
C GLY A 524 -7.53 19.15 28.42
N ALA A 525 -8.65 19.32 27.70
CA ALA A 525 -8.58 19.42 26.23
C ALA A 525 -9.56 20.38 25.54
N THR A 526 -10.11 21.39 26.23
CA THR A 526 -10.77 22.53 25.56
C THR A 526 -9.81 23.70 25.44
N SER A 527 -8.67 23.44 24.82
CA SER A 527 -7.93 24.51 24.16
C SER A 527 -7.94 24.17 22.67
N SER A 528 -8.36 25.13 21.84
CA SER A 528 -8.06 25.15 20.41
C SER A 528 -6.54 25.14 20.10
N GLN A 529 -5.70 24.91 21.11
CA GLN A 529 -4.25 24.77 21.01
C GLN A 529 -3.93 23.45 20.29
N GLY A 530 -3.68 23.55 18.99
CA GLY A 530 -3.17 22.45 18.18
C GLY A 530 -3.91 22.22 16.87
N ILE A 531 -5.08 22.84 16.67
CA ILE A 531 -5.83 22.74 15.41
C ILE A 531 -5.30 23.79 14.44
N PRO A 532 -4.79 23.40 13.26
CA PRO A 532 -4.29 24.36 12.30
C PRO A 532 -5.45 25.20 11.73
N ARG A 533 -5.18 26.46 11.41
CA ARG A 533 -6.09 27.27 10.57
C ARG A 533 -5.93 26.79 9.12
N TYR A 534 -6.93 26.07 8.62
CA TYR A 534 -6.88 25.45 7.31
C TYR A 534 -6.92 26.50 6.18
N THR A 535 -6.34 26.17 5.04
CA THR A 535 -6.43 26.96 3.81
C THR A 535 -7.69 26.64 3.03
N GLU A 536 -8.06 27.47 2.05
CA GLU A 536 -9.19 27.21 1.15
C GLU A 536 -9.11 25.82 0.49
N ALA A 537 -7.95 25.44 -0.06
CA ALA A 537 -7.74 24.13 -0.68
C ALA A 537 -7.86 22.97 0.34
N GLN A 538 -7.39 23.17 1.57
CA GLN A 538 -7.54 22.17 2.64
C GLN A 538 -9.00 22.04 3.09
N VAL A 539 -9.74 23.15 3.19
CA VAL A 539 -11.18 23.15 3.51
C VAL A 539 -11.97 22.45 2.41
N GLN A 540 -11.67 22.73 1.14
CA GLN A 540 -12.28 22.04 0.00
C GLN A 540 -12.06 20.52 0.09
N ALA A 541 -10.85 20.09 0.44
CA ALA A 541 -10.54 18.68 0.66
C ALA A 541 -11.33 18.06 1.83
N ILE A 542 -11.47 18.79 2.94
CA ILE A 542 -12.25 18.36 4.12
C ILE A 542 -13.73 18.23 3.77
N VAL A 543 -14.30 19.20 3.06
CA VAL A 543 -15.70 19.21 2.60
C VAL A 543 -15.96 18.04 1.65
N SER A 544 -15.11 17.86 0.64
CA SER A 544 -15.22 16.74 -0.30
C SER A 544 -15.12 15.39 0.41
N GLY A 545 -14.13 15.21 1.29
CA GLY A 545 -13.89 13.94 1.99
C GLY A 545 -14.93 13.59 3.06
N THR A 546 -15.66 14.59 3.58
CA THR A 546 -16.79 14.37 4.52
C THR A 546 -18.06 13.92 3.77
N ASN A 547 -18.18 14.24 2.48
CA ASN A 547 -19.31 13.87 1.65
C ASN A 547 -19.10 12.51 0.94
N PRO A 548 -20.19 11.82 0.53
CA PRO A 548 -20.12 10.60 -0.27
C PRO A 548 -19.32 10.75 -1.57
N GLY A 549 -18.62 9.68 -1.97
CA GLY A 549 -17.90 9.58 -3.25
C GLY A 549 -16.39 9.43 -3.13
N LEU A 550 -15.72 9.63 -4.26
CA LEU A 550 -14.26 9.61 -4.40
C LEU A 550 -13.69 11.01 -4.19
N THR A 551 -12.74 11.13 -3.27
CA THR A 551 -11.98 12.37 -3.02
C THR A 551 -10.49 12.09 -3.20
N LEU A 552 -9.87 12.79 -4.16
CA LEU A 552 -8.42 12.73 -4.41
C LEU A 552 -7.74 13.98 -3.85
N ILE A 553 -6.83 13.79 -2.90
CA ILE A 553 -6.07 14.89 -2.29
C ILE A 553 -4.61 14.74 -2.71
N VAL A 554 -4.17 15.64 -3.59
CA VAL A 554 -2.76 15.78 -3.96
C VAL A 554 -2.13 16.75 -2.97
N GLY A 555 -1.28 16.22 -2.09
CA GLY A 555 -0.57 17.04 -1.13
C GLY A 555 0.92 17.09 -1.41
N PRO A 556 1.46 18.22 -1.87
CA PRO A 556 2.90 18.44 -1.96
C PRO A 556 3.62 18.27 -0.60
N PRO A 557 4.97 18.27 -0.56
CA PRO A 557 5.72 18.19 0.69
C PRO A 557 5.35 19.33 1.65
N GLY A 558 4.96 18.99 2.87
CA GLY A 558 4.72 19.98 3.93
C GLY A 558 3.37 20.70 3.91
N THR A 559 2.40 20.29 3.09
CA THR A 559 1.09 20.96 2.95
C THR A 559 0.00 20.48 3.91
N GLY A 560 0.33 19.67 4.92
CA GLY A 560 -0.62 19.25 5.96
C GLY A 560 -1.59 18.12 5.55
N LYS A 561 -1.19 17.21 4.64
CA LYS A 561 -2.00 16.03 4.23
C LYS A 561 -2.60 15.28 5.43
N THR A 562 -1.75 14.96 6.40
CA THR A 562 -2.15 14.20 7.60
C THR A 562 -3.15 15.00 8.44
N ASP A 563 -3.00 16.33 8.54
CA ASP A 563 -3.96 17.19 9.26
C ASP A 563 -5.33 17.21 8.58
N VAL A 564 -5.36 17.30 7.25
CA VAL A 564 -6.60 17.21 6.46
C VAL A 564 -7.27 15.84 6.65
N ALA A 565 -6.50 14.75 6.56
CA ALA A 565 -7.01 13.39 6.76
C ALA A 565 -7.58 13.20 8.18
N THR A 566 -6.86 13.66 9.21
CA THR A 566 -7.34 13.64 10.61
C THR A 566 -8.65 14.41 10.75
N GLN A 567 -8.75 15.61 10.17
CA GLN A 567 -9.98 16.41 10.27
C GLN A 567 -11.17 15.75 9.56
N ILE A 568 -10.96 15.13 8.40
CA ILE A 568 -12.00 14.34 7.70
C ILE A 568 -12.48 13.21 8.62
N ILE A 569 -11.57 12.45 9.23
CA ILE A 569 -11.92 11.35 10.13
C ILE A 569 -12.70 11.85 11.36
N CYS A 570 -12.31 12.98 11.94
CA CYS A 570 -13.05 13.61 13.04
C CYS A 570 -14.46 14.03 12.61
N ASN A 571 -14.60 14.62 11.42
CA ASN A 571 -15.92 15.01 10.91
C ASN A 571 -16.79 13.79 10.63
N LEU A 572 -16.23 12.72 10.06
CA LEU A 572 -16.96 11.47 9.81
C LEU A 572 -17.43 10.84 11.14
N TYR A 573 -16.55 10.77 12.14
CA TYR A 573 -16.86 10.24 13.46
C TYR A 573 -17.99 11.01 14.16
N ARG A 574 -18.02 12.34 14.02
CA ARG A 574 -19.03 13.21 14.63
C ARG A 574 -20.37 13.18 13.90
N ASN A 575 -20.36 13.25 12.57
CA ASN A 575 -21.59 13.33 11.76
C ASN A 575 -22.29 11.99 11.59
N PHE A 576 -21.50 10.90 11.55
CA PHE A 576 -22.00 9.58 11.21
C PHE A 576 -21.60 8.58 12.30
N PRO A 577 -22.19 8.66 13.51
CA PRO A 577 -21.77 7.85 14.66
C PRO A 577 -21.96 6.34 14.46
N ASN A 578 -22.84 5.94 13.55
CA ASN A 578 -23.09 4.54 13.19
C ASN A 578 -22.20 4.04 12.04
N GLU A 579 -21.46 4.94 11.39
CA GLU A 579 -20.57 4.59 10.28
C GLU A 579 -19.17 4.26 10.80
N ARG A 580 -18.46 3.41 10.06
CA ARG A 580 -17.09 3.01 10.42
C ARG A 580 -16.11 3.42 9.35
N THR A 581 -14.95 3.91 9.80
CA THR A 581 -13.88 4.41 8.95
C THR A 581 -12.68 3.46 8.99
N LEU A 582 -12.29 2.98 7.81
CA LEU A 582 -11.09 2.19 7.60
C LEU A 582 -9.94 3.09 7.15
N ILE A 583 -8.85 3.13 7.93
CA ILE A 583 -7.64 3.88 7.60
C ILE A 583 -6.59 2.90 7.05
N ILE A 584 -6.08 3.20 5.87
CA ILE A 584 -5.00 2.45 5.22
C ILE A 584 -3.79 3.36 5.05
N ALA A 585 -2.61 2.88 5.44
CA ALA A 585 -1.35 3.57 5.15
C ALA A 585 -0.35 2.62 4.48
N HIS A 586 0.60 3.15 3.72
CA HIS A 586 1.70 2.34 3.18
C HIS A 586 2.65 1.87 4.29
N SER A 587 2.95 2.75 5.25
CA SER A 587 3.94 2.52 6.30
C SER A 587 3.33 2.56 7.71
N ASN A 588 3.93 1.80 8.64
CA ASN A 588 3.58 1.87 10.06
C ASN A 588 3.83 3.27 10.65
N GLN A 589 4.81 3.99 10.11
CA GLN A 589 5.15 5.35 10.57
C GLN A 589 4.05 6.34 10.25
N ALA A 590 3.54 6.35 9.01
CA ALA A 590 2.40 7.19 8.62
C ALA A 590 1.17 6.86 9.49
N LEU A 591 0.89 5.57 9.69
CA LEU A 591 -0.20 5.11 10.55
C LEU A 591 -0.07 5.63 12.00
N ASN A 592 1.13 5.57 12.58
CA ASN A 592 1.41 6.08 13.92
C ASN A 592 1.21 7.59 14.02
N GLN A 593 1.70 8.36 13.04
CA GLN A 593 1.55 9.82 13.02
C GLN A 593 0.09 10.22 12.95
N LEU A 594 -0.68 9.53 12.12
CA LEU A 594 -2.11 9.78 11.95
C LEU A 594 -2.89 9.40 13.23
N LEU A 595 -2.63 8.23 13.82
CA LEU A 595 -3.27 7.81 15.08
C LEU A 595 -2.92 8.73 16.25
N HIS A 596 -1.67 9.18 16.36
CA HIS A 596 -1.26 10.13 17.39
C HIS A 596 -2.01 11.47 17.26
N LYS A 597 -2.19 11.97 16.03
CA LYS A 597 -2.98 13.20 15.79
C LYS A 597 -4.45 12.99 16.11
N ILE A 598 -5.01 11.82 15.81
CA ILE A 598 -6.40 11.46 16.12
C ILE A 598 -6.61 11.35 17.64
N GLY A 599 -5.70 10.70 18.38
CA GLY A 599 -5.79 10.56 19.83
C GLY A 599 -5.73 11.91 20.58
N GLY A 600 -5.14 12.94 19.96
CA GLY A 600 -5.17 14.32 20.47
C GLY A 600 -6.44 15.11 20.15
N ARG A 601 -7.47 14.51 19.55
CA ARG A 601 -8.77 15.15 19.23
C ARG A 601 -9.89 14.57 20.11
N ALA A 602 -11.08 15.16 20.01
CA ALA A 602 -12.29 14.71 20.72
C ALA A 602 -12.87 13.39 20.17
N ILE A 603 -12.04 12.36 20.01
CA ILE A 603 -12.43 11.01 19.63
C ILE A 603 -12.20 10.10 20.83
N ASP A 604 -13.21 9.31 21.18
CA ASP A 604 -13.08 8.35 22.25
C ASP A 604 -12.10 7.24 21.84
N GLU A 605 -11.09 7.03 22.67
CA GLU A 605 -10.07 6.05 22.44
C GLU A 605 -10.65 4.64 22.22
N ARG A 606 -11.73 4.26 22.91
CA ARG A 606 -12.35 2.93 22.78
C ARG A 606 -12.75 2.58 21.34
N HIS A 607 -13.02 3.59 20.51
CA HIS A 607 -13.42 3.40 19.13
C HIS A 607 -12.24 3.31 18.15
N LEU A 608 -10.99 3.51 18.60
CA LEU A 608 -9.78 3.40 17.77
C LEU A 608 -9.16 2.01 17.90
N LEU A 609 -8.91 1.35 16.77
CA LEU A 609 -8.26 0.05 16.71
C LEU A 609 -7.15 0.05 15.66
N ARG A 610 -5.96 -0.43 16.01
CA ARG A 610 -4.85 -0.65 15.08
C ARG A 610 -4.58 -2.14 14.87
N LEU A 611 -4.47 -2.56 13.61
CA LEU A 611 -4.09 -3.92 13.22
C LEU A 611 -2.70 -3.93 12.52
N GLY A 612 -1.86 -4.91 12.84
CA GLY A 612 -0.53 -5.07 12.25
C GLY A 612 0.19 -6.34 12.71
N TYR A 613 1.28 -6.71 12.04
CA TYR A 613 2.17 -7.80 12.46
C TYR A 613 3.24 -7.30 13.45
N GLY A 614 3.57 -8.11 14.45
CA GLY A 614 4.67 -7.82 15.38
C GLY A 614 4.23 -6.98 16.58
N GLU A 615 3.19 -7.43 17.29
CA GLU A 615 2.73 -6.82 18.55
C GLU A 615 3.88 -6.69 19.58
N ASP A 616 4.90 -7.56 19.53
CA ASP A 616 6.07 -7.56 20.42
C ASP A 616 7.16 -6.51 20.06
N ASP A 617 7.38 -6.19 18.77
CA ASP A 617 8.39 -5.20 18.33
C ASP A 617 7.84 -3.75 18.36
N LEU A 618 6.52 -3.59 18.49
CA LEU A 618 5.77 -2.32 18.44
C LEU A 618 5.59 -1.65 19.82
N ALA A 619 6.18 -2.22 20.88
CA ALA A 619 6.00 -1.82 22.27
C ALA A 619 6.43 -0.39 22.63
N GLN A 620 7.11 0.35 21.74
CA GLN A 620 7.75 1.62 22.11
C GLN A 620 6.90 2.89 21.89
N LEU A 621 5.85 2.88 21.07
CA LEU A 621 5.18 4.13 20.66
C LEU A 621 3.64 4.12 20.67
N ALA A 622 2.96 2.96 20.64
CA ALA A 622 1.49 2.89 20.73
C ALA A 622 0.93 1.51 21.18
N PRO A 623 1.39 0.90 22.29
CA PRO A 623 0.88 -0.38 22.77
C PRO A 623 -0.64 -0.36 23.04
N ALA A 624 -1.17 0.79 23.47
CA ALA A 624 -2.58 1.00 23.81
C ALA A 624 -3.57 0.78 22.65
N TYR A 625 -3.13 0.90 21.38
CA TYR A 625 -4.02 0.83 20.21
C TYR A 625 -4.05 -0.56 19.54
N SER A 626 -3.20 -1.48 19.99
CA SER A 626 -3.18 -2.87 19.53
C SER A 626 -4.43 -3.64 19.99
N LYS A 627 -4.68 -4.84 19.43
CA LYS A 627 -5.82 -5.69 19.83
C LYS A 627 -5.80 -5.99 21.34
N LEU A 628 -4.66 -6.45 21.84
CA LEU A 628 -4.49 -6.81 23.25
C LEU A 628 -4.44 -5.58 24.15
N GLY A 629 -3.66 -4.57 23.78
CA GLY A 629 -3.57 -3.33 24.55
C GLY A 629 -4.91 -2.58 24.64
N ARG A 630 -5.78 -2.70 23.62
CA ARG A 630 -7.15 -2.17 23.70
C ARG A 630 -8.03 -2.92 24.67
N ILE A 631 -7.95 -4.26 24.68
CA ILE A 631 -8.70 -5.06 25.66
C ILE A 631 -8.24 -4.71 27.08
N GLU A 632 -6.94 -4.57 27.31
CA GLU A 632 -6.38 -4.16 28.61
C GLU A 632 -6.87 -2.76 29.02
N SER A 633 -6.78 -1.79 28.11
CA SER A 633 -7.28 -0.41 28.33
C SER A 633 -8.77 -0.36 28.63
N LEU A 634 -9.60 -1.17 27.97
CA LEU A 634 -11.04 -1.26 28.25
C LEU A 634 -11.33 -1.88 29.61
N VAL A 635 -10.53 -2.86 30.04
CA VAL A 635 -10.63 -3.46 31.37
C VAL A 635 -10.22 -2.48 32.47
N GLU A 636 -9.19 -1.67 32.25
CA GLU A 636 -8.82 -0.58 33.17
C GLU A 636 -9.93 0.47 33.25
N LEU A 637 -10.44 0.92 32.10
CA LEU A 637 -11.53 1.89 32.01
C LEU A 637 -12.79 1.40 32.72
N ARG A 638 -13.14 0.12 32.56
CA ARG A 638 -14.24 -0.53 33.30
C ARG A 638 -14.11 -0.31 34.80
N ASN A 639 -12.93 -0.58 35.36
CA ASN A 639 -12.71 -0.46 36.80
C ASN A 639 -12.85 1.00 37.26
N THR A 640 -12.33 1.95 36.48
CA THR A 640 -12.49 3.39 36.77
C THR A 640 -13.95 3.83 36.72
N LEU A 641 -14.72 3.40 35.71
CA LEU A 641 -16.14 3.75 35.58
C LEU A 641 -16.99 3.13 36.69
N LEU A 642 -16.73 1.89 37.09
CA LEU A 642 -17.44 1.24 38.20
C LEU A 642 -17.18 1.92 39.55
N LEU A 643 -15.97 2.44 39.76
CA LEU A 643 -15.66 3.27 40.95
C LEU A 643 -16.47 4.58 40.95
N GLU A 644 -16.67 5.19 39.79
CA GLU A 644 -17.53 6.38 39.66
C GLU A 644 -19.02 6.06 39.86
N VAL A 645 -19.48 4.86 39.48
CA VAL A 645 -20.82 4.37 39.85
C VAL A 645 -20.97 4.25 41.36
N ASP A 646 -19.96 3.76 42.07
CA ASP A 646 -19.98 3.70 43.55
C ASP A 646 -20.00 5.09 44.19
N ARG A 647 -19.23 6.03 43.63
CA ARG A 647 -19.25 7.44 44.05
C ARG A 647 -20.64 8.05 43.87
N LEU A 648 -21.27 7.80 42.72
CA LEU A 648 -22.62 8.26 42.42
C LEU A 648 -23.66 7.62 43.35
N ALA A 649 -23.61 6.30 43.55
CA ALA A 649 -24.50 5.57 44.46
C ALA A 649 -24.40 6.08 45.90
N SER A 650 -23.18 6.32 46.39
CA SER A 650 -22.92 6.90 47.71
C SER A 650 -23.48 8.32 47.83
N SER A 651 -23.35 9.13 46.78
CA SER A 651 -23.82 10.53 46.77
C SER A 651 -25.35 10.69 46.88
N ILE A 652 -26.10 9.69 46.39
CA ILE A 652 -27.57 9.64 46.43
C ILE A 652 -28.11 8.70 47.52
N ASN A 653 -27.23 8.11 48.36
CA ASN A 653 -27.56 7.15 49.42
C ASN A 653 -28.35 5.92 48.93
N ALA A 654 -28.01 5.37 47.76
CA ALA A 654 -28.64 4.16 47.25
C ALA A 654 -28.17 2.92 48.03
N PRO A 655 -29.08 2.04 48.50
CA PRO A 655 -28.71 0.84 49.24
C PRO A 655 -28.28 -0.30 48.32
N GLY A 656 -27.10 -0.88 48.58
CA GLY A 656 -26.58 -2.07 47.90
C GLY A 656 -25.18 -1.87 47.32
N VAL A 657 -24.64 -2.93 46.71
CA VAL A 657 -23.35 -2.89 46.02
C VAL A 657 -23.62 -2.86 44.51
N HIS A 658 -23.37 -1.71 43.88
CA HIS A 658 -23.77 -1.46 42.49
C HIS A 658 -22.60 -1.51 41.49
N SER A 659 -21.35 -1.49 41.95
CA SER A 659 -20.13 -1.53 41.13
C SER A 659 -19.56 -2.92 40.84
N ASN A 660 -20.21 -4.00 41.26
CA ASN A 660 -19.65 -5.35 41.08
C ASN A 660 -19.50 -5.76 39.60
N SER A 661 -20.42 -5.34 38.73
CA SER A 661 -20.36 -5.60 37.30
C SER A 661 -21.02 -4.48 36.49
N CYS A 662 -20.76 -4.46 35.17
CA CYS A 662 -21.46 -3.55 34.25
C CYS A 662 -22.97 -3.77 34.27
N GLU A 663 -23.42 -5.00 34.53
CA GLU A 663 -24.83 -5.35 34.63
C GLU A 663 -25.48 -4.72 35.88
N THR A 664 -24.83 -4.81 37.05
CA THR A 664 -25.35 -4.18 38.28
C THR A 664 -25.39 -2.66 38.17
N ALA A 665 -24.42 -2.06 37.47
CA ALA A 665 -24.41 -0.63 37.17
C ALA A 665 -25.57 -0.22 36.24
N SER A 666 -25.90 -1.05 35.23
CA SER A 666 -27.07 -0.82 34.36
C SER A 666 -28.38 -0.88 35.14
N TYR A 667 -28.54 -1.86 36.04
CA TYR A 667 -29.69 -1.91 36.95
C TYR A 667 -29.77 -0.67 37.86
N PHE A 668 -28.64 -0.22 38.40
CA PHE A 668 -28.58 1.00 39.21
C PHE A 668 -29.03 2.25 38.43
N ASN A 669 -28.61 2.39 37.17
CA ASN A 669 -29.04 3.49 36.30
C ASN A 669 -30.56 3.48 36.08
N GLN A 670 -31.14 2.31 35.80
CA GLN A 670 -32.57 2.16 35.52
C GLN A 670 -33.45 2.37 36.75
N ILE A 671 -33.01 1.90 37.93
CA ILE A 671 -33.82 1.92 39.15
C ILE A 671 -33.68 3.23 39.93
N TYR A 672 -32.49 3.84 39.97
CA TYR A 672 -32.22 5.02 40.80
C TYR A 672 -32.00 6.28 39.98
N VAL A 673 -31.09 6.26 39.01
CA VAL A 673 -30.63 7.48 38.31
C VAL A 673 -31.69 8.04 37.35
N LYS A 674 -32.21 7.24 36.41
CA LYS A 674 -33.23 7.68 35.45
C LYS A 674 -34.52 8.16 36.13
N PRO A 675 -35.06 7.50 37.16
CA PRO A 675 -36.23 7.99 37.87
C PRO A 675 -36.01 9.34 38.57
N LEU A 676 -34.84 9.57 39.18
CA LEU A 676 -34.49 10.86 39.79
C LEU A 676 -34.47 11.98 38.74
N TRP A 677 -33.90 11.72 37.56
CA TRP A 677 -33.91 12.68 36.46
C TRP A 677 -35.31 12.94 35.92
N ASN A 678 -36.12 11.90 35.71
CA ASN A 678 -37.50 12.05 35.24
C ASN A 678 -38.36 12.86 36.21
N ASN A 679 -38.17 12.68 37.52
CA ASN A 679 -38.83 13.47 38.55
C ASN A 679 -38.39 14.94 38.47
N PHE A 680 -37.09 15.19 38.29
CA PHE A 680 -36.55 16.53 38.09
C PHE A 680 -37.12 17.20 36.82
N THR A 681 -37.11 16.52 35.66
CA THR A 681 -37.64 17.08 34.41
C THR A 681 -39.13 17.37 34.49
N THR A 682 -39.90 16.53 35.22
CA THR A 682 -41.33 16.75 35.46
C THR A 682 -41.57 17.94 36.38
N ALA A 683 -40.75 18.13 37.42
CA ALA A 683 -40.84 19.29 38.31
C ALA A 683 -40.43 20.60 37.60
N VAL A 684 -39.44 20.53 36.69
CA VAL A 684 -39.00 21.67 35.87
C VAL A 684 -40.02 22.01 34.78
N SER A 685 -40.71 21.05 34.17
CA SER A 685 -41.76 21.35 33.19
C SER A 685 -43.00 22.01 33.82
N LEU A 686 -43.22 21.80 35.13
CA LEU A 686 -44.30 22.42 35.91
C LEU A 686 -43.94 23.79 36.51
N SER A 687 -42.67 24.25 36.42
CA SER A 687 -42.20 25.50 37.05
C SER A 687 -41.27 26.33 36.14
N ALA A 688 -41.39 27.66 36.13
CA ALA A 688 -40.75 28.53 35.12
C ALA A 688 -39.57 29.40 35.64
N THR A 689 -39.02 29.11 36.82
CA THR A 689 -38.01 29.97 37.48
C THR A 689 -36.64 29.31 37.56
N SER A 690 -35.54 30.07 37.36
CA SER A 690 -34.17 29.54 37.47
C SER A 690 -33.87 29.00 38.88
N ASP A 691 -34.43 29.59 39.93
CA ASP A 691 -34.20 29.19 41.33
C ASP A 691 -34.80 27.81 41.68
N THR A 692 -35.90 27.42 41.03
CA THR A 692 -36.50 26.09 41.24
C THR A 692 -35.63 24.99 40.62
N ILE A 693 -35.02 25.24 39.46
CA ILE A 693 -34.04 24.33 38.84
C ILE A 693 -32.87 24.09 39.80
N ILE A 694 -32.33 25.17 40.37
CA ILE A 694 -31.19 25.10 41.29
C ILE A 694 -31.59 24.34 42.56
N ASN A 695 -32.75 24.56 43.15
CA ASN A 695 -33.11 23.88 44.40
C ASN A 695 -33.45 22.38 44.22
N ILE A 696 -33.94 21.97 43.05
CA ILE A 696 -34.47 20.61 42.82
C ILE A 696 -33.43 19.68 42.17
N PHE A 697 -32.30 20.19 41.68
CA PHE A 697 -31.28 19.39 41.00
C PHE A 697 -30.76 18.22 41.88
N PRO A 698 -30.89 16.95 41.44
CA PRO A 698 -30.72 15.79 42.32
C PRO A 698 -29.25 15.35 42.54
N PHE A 699 -28.28 15.89 41.80
CA PHE A 699 -26.90 15.37 41.77
C PHE A 699 -25.84 16.30 42.40
N TYR A 700 -26.23 17.20 43.32
CA TYR A 700 -25.31 18.16 43.95
C TYR A 700 -24.14 17.51 44.70
N ASN A 701 -24.39 16.40 45.40
CA ASN A 701 -23.36 15.72 46.18
C ASN A 701 -22.33 15.03 45.28
N TYR A 702 -22.72 14.70 44.05
CA TYR A 702 -21.84 14.10 43.06
C TYR A 702 -21.00 15.15 42.31
N PHE A 703 -21.58 16.34 42.06
CA PHE A 703 -20.92 17.47 41.41
C PHE A 703 -20.74 18.66 42.37
N PRO A 704 -19.67 18.69 43.17
CA PRO A 704 -19.45 19.75 44.16
C PRO A 704 -19.34 21.16 43.54
N ASN A 705 -18.84 21.25 42.30
CA ASN A 705 -18.67 22.52 41.55
C ASN A 705 -19.97 23.03 40.92
N ALA A 706 -21.05 22.23 40.89
CA ALA A 706 -22.29 22.60 40.23
C ALA A 706 -22.93 23.88 40.81
N ARG A 707 -22.81 24.07 42.13
CA ARG A 707 -23.38 25.25 42.82
C ARG A 707 -22.76 26.58 42.35
N GLN A 708 -21.49 26.58 41.96
CA GLN A 708 -20.79 27.77 41.46
C GLN A 708 -21.24 28.13 40.03
N LEU A 709 -21.37 27.13 39.15
CA LEU A 709 -21.83 27.35 37.76
C LEU A 709 -23.32 27.69 37.67
N PHE A 710 -24.14 27.13 38.57
CA PHE A 710 -25.55 27.49 38.66
C PHE A 710 -25.76 28.92 39.17
N THR A 711 -24.89 29.45 40.04
CA THR A 711 -24.96 30.84 40.53
C THR A 711 -24.55 31.86 39.47
N GLU A 712 -23.58 31.55 38.60
CA GLU A 712 -23.18 32.39 37.46
C GLU A 712 -24.27 32.49 36.35
N THR A 713 -25.16 31.50 36.26
CA THR A 713 -26.15 31.36 35.18
C THR A 713 -27.59 31.72 35.58
N GLN A 714 -27.82 32.17 36.82
CA GLN A 714 -29.16 32.53 37.35
C GLN A 714 -29.97 33.50 36.48
N THR A 715 -29.28 34.33 35.69
CA THR A 715 -29.86 35.35 34.81
C THR A 715 -30.72 34.83 33.65
N SER A 716 -30.62 33.55 33.26
CA SER A 716 -31.38 33.00 32.14
C SER A 716 -31.81 31.55 32.37
N PHE A 717 -33.12 31.32 32.43
CA PHE A 717 -33.74 29.99 32.60
C PHE A 717 -33.20 28.96 31.60
N GLN A 718 -33.08 29.35 30.32
CA GLN A 718 -32.57 28.46 29.27
C GLN A 718 -31.10 28.07 29.46
N ARG A 719 -30.27 28.94 30.05
CA ARG A 719 -28.88 28.58 30.36
C ARG A 719 -28.81 27.63 31.56
N THR A 720 -29.62 27.87 32.59
CA THR A 720 -29.66 27.02 33.79
C THR A 720 -30.13 25.60 33.46
N ILE A 721 -31.17 25.43 32.64
CA ILE A 721 -31.62 24.09 32.22
C ILE A 721 -30.57 23.38 31.37
N ASN A 722 -29.91 24.09 30.45
CA ASN A 722 -28.85 23.53 29.62
C ASN A 722 -27.65 23.05 30.47
N VAL A 723 -27.28 23.76 31.54
CA VAL A 723 -26.24 23.32 32.48
C VAL A 723 -26.66 22.05 33.23
N ALA A 724 -27.90 21.98 33.70
CA ALA A 724 -28.43 20.78 34.36
C ALA A 724 -28.45 19.57 33.42
N GLU A 725 -28.88 19.76 32.17
CA GLU A 725 -28.82 18.74 31.13
C GLU A 725 -27.39 18.28 30.85
N SER A 726 -26.41 19.20 30.85
CA SER A 726 -25.00 18.84 30.64
C SER A 726 -24.46 17.91 31.72
N TYR A 727 -24.79 18.16 33.00
CA TYR A 727 -24.40 17.26 34.09
C TYR A 727 -25.08 15.89 33.99
N PHE A 728 -26.36 15.86 33.58
CA PHE A 728 -27.05 14.59 33.38
C PHE A 728 -26.51 13.81 32.17
N ARG A 729 -26.09 14.51 31.10
CA ARG A 729 -25.41 13.88 29.97
C ARG A 729 -24.10 13.21 30.40
N GLU A 730 -23.34 13.82 31.30
CA GLU A 730 -22.11 13.22 31.83
C GLU A 730 -22.39 11.92 32.61
N ILE A 731 -23.42 11.94 33.47
CA ILE A 731 -23.88 10.72 34.15
C ILE A 731 -24.38 9.67 33.13
N SER A 732 -25.12 10.10 32.11
CA SER A 732 -25.63 9.20 31.08
C SER A 732 -24.49 8.58 30.26
N ASP A 733 -23.47 9.36 29.91
CA ASP A 733 -22.29 8.92 29.16
C ASP A 733 -21.48 7.87 29.94
N LEU A 734 -21.36 8.02 31.27
CA LEU A 734 -20.78 7.00 32.15
C LEU A 734 -21.47 5.63 31.95
N PHE A 735 -22.80 5.59 31.96
CA PHE A 735 -23.55 4.34 31.80
C PHE A 735 -23.55 3.82 30.37
N VAL A 736 -23.58 4.70 29.36
CA VAL A 736 -23.42 4.29 27.95
C VAL A 736 -22.06 3.61 27.75
N ARG A 737 -20.98 4.19 28.29
CA ARG A 737 -19.64 3.58 28.23
C ARG A 737 -19.60 2.22 28.93
N LEU A 738 -20.25 2.07 30.08
CA LEU A 738 -20.33 0.78 30.78
C LEU A 738 -21.13 -0.27 30.01
N GLU A 739 -22.20 0.14 29.31
CA GLU A 739 -22.99 -0.72 28.44
C GLU A 739 -22.18 -1.20 27.23
N ASP A 740 -21.41 -0.31 26.60
CA ASP A 740 -20.52 -0.63 25.49
C ASP A 740 -19.37 -1.58 25.93
N ILE A 741 -18.91 -1.49 27.19
CA ILE A 741 -17.87 -2.38 27.74
C ILE A 741 -18.44 -3.73 28.21
N MET A 742 -19.75 -3.83 28.50
CA MET A 742 -20.39 -5.04 29.04
C MET A 742 -20.07 -6.34 28.27
N PRO A 743 -20.06 -6.36 26.92
CA PRO A 743 -19.71 -7.56 26.16
C PRO A 743 -18.30 -8.08 26.44
N PHE A 744 -17.35 -7.21 26.77
CA PHE A 744 -15.99 -7.60 27.12
C PHE A 744 -15.88 -8.25 28.51
N ASP A 745 -16.86 -8.02 29.38
CA ASP A 745 -17.01 -8.69 30.68
C ASP A 745 -17.60 -10.10 30.49
N LEU A 746 -18.54 -10.25 29.55
CA LEU A 746 -19.23 -11.51 29.23
C LEU A 746 -18.37 -12.50 28.44
N LEU A 747 -17.61 -12.01 27.47
CA LEU A 747 -16.77 -12.84 26.61
C LEU A 747 -15.55 -13.36 27.39
N ARG A 748 -15.29 -14.67 27.38
CA ARG A 748 -14.16 -15.25 28.13
C ARG A 748 -12.87 -15.33 27.32
N SER A 749 -12.96 -15.71 26.05
CA SER A 749 -11.80 -15.87 25.18
C SER A 749 -11.31 -14.53 24.67
N VAL A 750 -9.99 -14.32 24.69
CA VAL A 750 -9.34 -13.14 24.09
C VAL A 750 -9.66 -13.03 22.60
N ARG A 751 -9.79 -14.17 21.91
CA ARG A 751 -10.16 -14.21 20.49
C ARG A 751 -11.56 -13.63 20.25
N ASP A 752 -12.53 -13.99 21.09
CA ASP A 752 -13.90 -13.53 20.93
C ASP A 752 -14.03 -12.05 21.28
N LYS A 753 -13.33 -11.59 22.34
CA LYS A 753 -13.21 -10.15 22.66
C LYS A 753 -12.64 -9.35 21.50
N THR A 754 -11.58 -9.87 20.89
CA THR A 754 -10.93 -9.26 19.72
C THR A 754 -11.88 -9.19 18.53
N ASN A 755 -12.61 -10.27 18.27
CA ASN A 755 -13.59 -10.31 17.19
C ASN A 755 -14.73 -9.31 17.41
N TYR A 756 -15.24 -9.21 18.65
CA TYR A 756 -16.28 -8.23 19.00
C TYR A 756 -15.80 -6.79 18.83
N LEU A 757 -14.58 -6.49 19.29
CA LEU A 757 -13.94 -5.18 19.07
C LEU A 757 -13.85 -4.85 17.57
N LEU A 758 -13.41 -5.83 16.77
CA LEU A 758 -13.24 -5.68 15.33
C LEU A 758 -14.56 -5.62 14.56
N SER A 759 -15.62 -6.31 14.99
CA SER A 759 -16.90 -6.37 14.26
C SER A 759 -17.84 -5.23 14.64
N THR A 760 -17.83 -4.80 15.90
CA THR A 760 -18.91 -3.99 16.49
C THR A 760 -18.41 -2.70 17.13
N GLU A 761 -17.47 -2.77 18.08
CA GLU A 761 -17.13 -1.61 18.93
C GLU A 761 -16.22 -0.60 18.22
N ALA A 762 -15.18 -1.06 17.51
CA ALA A 762 -14.23 -0.15 16.88
C ALA A 762 -14.90 0.61 15.71
N ARG A 763 -14.87 1.95 15.74
CA ARG A 763 -15.41 2.80 14.66
C ARG A 763 -14.33 3.28 13.70
N ILE A 764 -13.10 3.40 14.17
CA ILE A 764 -11.94 3.79 13.37
C ILE A 764 -10.92 2.66 13.44
N ILE A 765 -10.71 2.01 12.31
CA ILE A 765 -9.86 0.81 12.22
C ILE A 765 -8.71 1.13 11.30
N ALA A 766 -7.48 1.00 11.79
CA ALA A 766 -6.28 1.46 11.13
C ALA A 766 -5.32 0.30 10.86
N MET A 767 -4.86 0.14 9.62
CA MET A 767 -3.90 -0.90 9.25
C MET A 767 -3.02 -0.48 8.07
N THR A 768 -1.94 -1.21 7.83
CA THR A 768 -1.12 -1.02 6.62
C THR A 768 -1.72 -1.75 5.42
N SER A 769 -1.48 -1.25 4.19
CA SER A 769 -1.95 -1.89 2.94
C SER A 769 -1.48 -3.35 2.81
N THR A 770 -0.25 -3.62 3.23
CA THR A 770 0.34 -4.97 3.25
C THR A 770 -0.40 -5.90 4.20
N TYR A 771 -0.70 -5.44 5.42
CA TYR A 771 -1.51 -6.21 6.38
C TYR A 771 -2.92 -6.50 5.84
N ALA A 772 -3.58 -5.51 5.25
CA ALA A 772 -4.88 -5.68 4.61
C ALA A 772 -4.85 -6.75 3.52
N ALA A 773 -3.80 -6.78 2.70
CA ALA A 773 -3.63 -7.75 1.63
C ALA A 773 -3.34 -9.17 2.13
N ILE A 774 -2.64 -9.32 3.26
CA ILE A 774 -2.30 -10.63 3.81
C ILE A 774 -3.48 -11.21 4.61
N GLN A 775 -4.18 -10.38 5.38
CA GLN A 775 -5.23 -10.81 6.31
C GLN A 775 -6.66 -10.68 5.77
N ARG A 776 -6.82 -10.37 4.49
CA ARG A 776 -8.13 -10.16 3.84
C ARG A 776 -9.13 -11.25 4.23
N ASP A 777 -8.79 -12.51 4.01
CA ASP A 777 -9.71 -13.63 4.21
C ASP A 777 -10.11 -13.77 5.68
N GLU A 778 -9.20 -13.51 6.62
CA GLU A 778 -9.49 -13.52 8.05
C GLU A 778 -10.42 -12.35 8.43
N LEU A 779 -10.16 -11.15 7.94
CA LEU A 779 -10.97 -9.96 8.19
C LEU A 779 -12.40 -10.11 7.64
N VAL A 780 -12.54 -10.66 6.43
CA VAL A 780 -13.84 -10.95 5.80
C VAL A 780 -14.59 -12.04 6.56
N LYS A 781 -13.90 -13.09 7.04
CA LYS A 781 -14.49 -14.15 7.87
C LYS A 781 -14.95 -13.63 9.23
N ASN A 782 -14.16 -12.76 9.86
CA ASN A 782 -14.47 -12.13 11.14
C ASN A 782 -15.56 -11.04 11.03
N GLY A 783 -16.06 -10.75 9.81
CA GLY A 783 -17.20 -9.87 9.61
C GLY A 783 -16.86 -8.38 9.72
N LEU A 784 -15.64 -7.98 9.33
CA LEU A 784 -15.28 -6.56 9.24
C LEU A 784 -16.27 -5.80 8.34
N ARG A 785 -16.69 -4.61 8.79
CA ARG A 785 -17.60 -3.71 8.06
C ARG A 785 -17.13 -2.27 8.17
N TYR A 786 -17.27 -1.50 7.10
CA TYR A 786 -16.91 -0.10 7.03
C TYR A 786 -17.63 0.63 5.90
N ASP A 787 -17.89 1.91 6.12
CA ASP A 787 -18.62 2.80 5.21
C ASP A 787 -17.67 3.75 4.48
N SER A 788 -16.54 4.08 5.10
CA SER A 788 -15.58 5.06 4.59
C SER A 788 -14.17 4.52 4.61
N ILE A 789 -13.39 4.77 3.57
CA ILE A 789 -11.96 4.47 3.52
C ILE A 789 -11.17 5.77 3.41
N VAL A 790 -10.15 5.92 4.24
CA VAL A 790 -9.16 7.01 4.15
C VAL A 790 -7.78 6.40 3.97
N MET A 791 -7.13 6.69 2.85
CA MET A 791 -5.79 6.19 2.55
C MET A 791 -4.75 7.30 2.59
N GLU A 792 -3.70 7.12 3.39
CA GLU A 792 -2.52 8.00 3.39
C GLU A 792 -1.37 7.37 2.59
N GLU A 793 -0.58 8.21 1.94
CA GLU A 793 0.52 7.79 1.05
C GLU A 793 0.03 6.96 -0.16
N ALA A 794 -1.21 7.20 -0.62
CA ALA A 794 -1.85 6.41 -1.68
C ALA A 794 -1.04 6.35 -3.00
N ALA A 795 -0.17 7.33 -3.24
CA ALA A 795 0.71 7.34 -4.41
C ALA A 795 1.85 6.30 -4.35
N GLN A 796 2.20 5.80 -3.15
CA GLN A 796 3.25 4.79 -2.88
C GLN A 796 2.71 3.35 -2.80
N ILE A 797 1.38 3.19 -2.78
CA ILE A 797 0.71 1.89 -2.67
C ILE A 797 0.46 1.35 -4.09
N THR A 798 0.77 0.07 -4.33
CA THR A 798 0.50 -0.54 -5.65
C THR A 798 -1.00 -0.55 -5.94
N GLU A 799 -1.38 -0.67 -7.22
CA GLU A 799 -2.79 -0.62 -7.60
C GLU A 799 -3.62 -1.72 -6.91
N ILE A 800 -3.08 -2.93 -6.79
CA ILE A 800 -3.76 -4.04 -6.12
C ILE A 800 -3.87 -3.86 -4.61
N GLU A 801 -2.82 -3.36 -3.96
CA GLU A 801 -2.87 -3.07 -2.52
C GLU A 801 -3.82 -1.91 -2.19
N THR A 802 -4.10 -1.03 -3.17
CA THR A 802 -5.16 -0.03 -3.04
C THR A 802 -6.55 -0.63 -3.26
N PHE A 803 -6.67 -1.60 -4.18
CA PHE A 803 -7.95 -2.25 -4.51
C PHE A 803 -8.44 -3.20 -3.41
N ILE A 804 -7.56 -3.99 -2.78
CA ILE A 804 -7.96 -4.98 -1.76
C ILE A 804 -8.78 -4.35 -0.62
N PRO A 805 -8.39 -3.19 -0.03
CA PRO A 805 -9.20 -2.50 0.95
C PRO A 805 -10.62 -2.11 0.53
N PHE A 806 -10.96 -2.09 -0.77
CA PHE A 806 -12.34 -1.86 -1.22
C PHE A 806 -13.24 -3.10 -1.00
N THR A 807 -12.61 -4.25 -0.75
CA THR A 807 -13.23 -5.59 -0.77
C THR A 807 -13.04 -6.38 0.53
N LEU A 808 -12.65 -5.71 1.63
CA LEU A 808 -12.44 -6.35 2.95
C LEU A 808 -13.74 -6.65 3.71
N GLN A 809 -14.89 -6.45 3.06
CA GLN A 809 -16.21 -6.70 3.62
C GLN A 809 -17.10 -7.42 2.60
N LYS A 810 -18.03 -8.23 3.11
CA LYS A 810 -19.01 -8.91 2.26
C LYS A 810 -20.07 -7.91 1.78
N PRO A 811 -20.56 -8.04 0.53
CA PRO A 811 -21.66 -7.22 0.03
C PRO A 811 -22.95 -7.48 0.80
N MET A 812 -23.81 -6.47 0.89
CA MET A 812 -25.14 -6.55 1.49
C MET A 812 -26.17 -6.64 0.36
N GLY A 813 -26.58 -7.86 0.03
CA GLY A 813 -27.36 -8.09 -1.19
C GLY A 813 -26.49 -7.87 -2.44
N ASN A 814 -26.87 -6.94 -3.30
CA ASN A 814 -26.15 -6.63 -4.56
C ASN A 814 -25.24 -5.39 -4.47
N GLU A 815 -25.20 -4.71 -3.33
CA GLU A 815 -24.47 -3.45 -3.14
C GLU A 815 -23.40 -3.57 -2.05
N THR A 816 -22.32 -2.83 -2.25
CA THR A 816 -21.27 -2.66 -1.24
C THR A 816 -21.68 -1.49 -0.32
N PRO A 817 -21.48 -1.60 1.01
CA PRO A 817 -21.86 -0.53 1.94
C PRO A 817 -20.89 0.67 1.92
N LEU A 818 -19.92 0.68 1.01
CA LEU A 818 -18.89 1.69 0.90
C LEU A 818 -19.47 2.99 0.28
N LYS A 819 -19.48 4.05 1.08
CA LYS A 819 -20.02 5.37 0.74
C LYS A 819 -18.94 6.37 0.35
N ARG A 820 -17.72 6.23 0.89
CA ARG A 820 -16.63 7.22 0.73
C ARG A 820 -15.28 6.57 0.52
N ILE A 821 -14.50 7.13 -0.40
CA ILE A 821 -13.10 6.78 -0.61
C ILE A 821 -12.29 8.07 -0.69
N VAL A 822 -11.41 8.28 0.29
CA VAL A 822 -10.50 9.41 0.34
C VAL A 822 -9.08 8.91 0.12
N LEU A 823 -8.43 9.33 -0.96
CA LEU A 823 -7.05 8.97 -1.25
C LEU A 823 -6.15 10.21 -1.13
N CYS A 824 -5.24 10.20 -0.16
CA CYS A 824 -4.26 11.25 0.08
C CYS A 824 -2.89 10.80 -0.41
N GLY A 825 -2.29 11.52 -1.35
CA GLY A 825 -1.02 11.13 -1.95
C GLY A 825 -0.28 12.25 -2.67
N ASP A 826 0.86 11.90 -3.24
CA ASP A 826 1.64 12.78 -4.12
C ASP A 826 2.28 11.96 -5.25
N HIS A 827 1.66 12.01 -6.43
CA HIS A 827 2.13 11.31 -7.63
C HIS A 827 3.41 11.91 -8.23
N LEU A 828 3.85 13.08 -7.75
CA LEU A 828 5.11 13.72 -8.15
C LEU A 828 6.28 13.38 -7.21
N GLN A 829 6.04 12.57 -6.16
CA GLN A 829 7.05 11.88 -5.34
C GLN A 829 7.16 10.40 -5.74
N ASN A 830 7.98 9.60 -5.04
CA ASN A 830 8.31 8.25 -5.53
C ASN A 830 7.07 7.34 -5.61
N PRO A 831 7.01 6.49 -6.66
CA PRO A 831 6.01 5.44 -6.79
C PRO A 831 6.31 4.22 -5.90
N PRO A 832 5.41 3.21 -5.86
CA PRO A 832 5.69 1.89 -5.32
C PRO A 832 7.01 1.31 -5.84
N VAL A 833 7.70 0.57 -4.97
CA VAL A 833 8.98 -0.05 -5.30
C VAL A 833 8.74 -1.36 -6.05
N VAL A 834 9.14 -1.40 -7.32
CA VAL A 834 9.20 -2.61 -8.15
C VAL A 834 10.67 -2.91 -8.47
N GLN A 835 11.11 -4.12 -8.15
CA GLN A 835 12.50 -4.55 -8.30
C GLN A 835 12.82 -4.96 -9.73
N ASN A 836 11.91 -5.68 -10.41
CA ASN A 836 12.12 -6.04 -11.80
C ASN A 836 11.92 -4.83 -12.70
N THR A 837 12.99 -4.39 -13.37
CA THR A 837 12.97 -3.22 -14.25
C THR A 837 12.03 -3.38 -15.44
N ALA A 838 11.87 -4.59 -15.98
CA ALA A 838 10.95 -4.83 -17.08
C ALA A 838 9.49 -4.71 -16.63
N LEU A 839 9.12 -5.31 -15.50
CA LEU A 839 7.76 -5.17 -14.95
C LEU A 839 7.48 -3.72 -14.54
N ARG A 840 8.49 -3.03 -14.03
CA ARG A 840 8.43 -1.62 -13.67
C ARG A 840 8.14 -0.73 -14.88
N TYR A 841 8.89 -0.84 -15.97
CA TYR A 841 8.80 0.10 -17.10
C TYR A 841 7.93 -0.38 -18.26
N PHE A 842 8.01 -1.66 -18.65
CA PHE A 842 7.23 -2.21 -19.76
C PHE A 842 5.77 -2.44 -19.36
N ALA A 843 5.54 -3.08 -18.21
CA ALA A 843 4.19 -3.34 -17.69
C ALA A 843 3.63 -2.21 -16.82
N ASN A 844 4.45 -1.22 -16.48
CA ASN A 844 4.10 -0.08 -15.64
C ASN A 844 3.57 -0.48 -14.24
N LEU A 845 4.11 -1.55 -13.66
CA LEU A 845 3.67 -2.10 -12.35
C LEU A 845 3.90 -1.13 -11.19
N GLU A 846 4.78 -0.13 -11.35
CA GLU A 846 4.99 0.92 -10.34
C GLU A 846 3.85 1.95 -10.30
N GLN A 847 2.87 1.88 -11.20
CA GLN A 847 1.71 2.78 -11.16
C GLN A 847 0.80 2.46 -9.97
N SER A 848 0.56 3.46 -9.14
CA SER A 848 -0.49 3.40 -8.11
C SER A 848 -1.85 3.74 -8.69
N LEU A 849 -2.93 3.27 -8.03
CA LEU A 849 -4.30 3.65 -8.40
C LEU A 849 -4.48 5.17 -8.35
N PHE A 850 -3.88 5.82 -7.35
CA PHE A 850 -3.86 7.27 -7.20
C PHE A 850 -3.27 7.99 -8.42
N ALA A 851 -2.10 7.55 -8.90
CA ALA A 851 -1.49 8.12 -10.09
C ALA A 851 -2.32 7.83 -11.35
N ARG A 852 -2.96 6.66 -11.44
CA ARG A 852 -3.87 6.34 -12.56
C ARG A 852 -5.09 7.24 -12.60
N PHE A 853 -5.77 7.47 -11.48
CA PHE A 853 -6.93 8.34 -11.42
C PHE A 853 -6.61 9.78 -11.82
N ILE A 854 -5.44 10.29 -11.41
CA ILE A 854 -4.99 11.62 -11.86
C ILE A 854 -4.75 11.65 -13.38
N ARG A 855 -4.14 10.59 -13.94
CA ARG A 855 -3.94 10.50 -15.40
C ARG A 855 -5.25 10.31 -16.18
N LEU A 856 -6.26 9.67 -15.58
CA LEU A 856 -7.61 9.53 -16.15
C LEU A 856 -8.38 10.85 -16.15
N GLY A 857 -7.97 11.84 -15.34
CA GLY A 857 -8.64 13.13 -15.24
C GLY A 857 -9.64 13.23 -14.09
N VAL A 858 -9.61 12.30 -13.12
CA VAL A 858 -10.39 12.46 -11.88
C VAL A 858 -9.95 13.75 -11.18
N PRO A 859 -10.86 14.69 -10.87
CA PRO A 859 -10.49 16.02 -10.40
C PRO A 859 -9.79 15.95 -9.03
N PRO A 860 -8.49 16.28 -8.94
CA PRO A 860 -7.78 16.26 -7.67
C PRO A 860 -7.88 17.61 -6.97
N ILE A 861 -7.99 17.58 -5.65
CA ILE A 861 -7.83 18.77 -4.80
C ILE A 861 -6.35 18.88 -4.44
N ILE A 862 -5.70 19.91 -4.96
CA ILE A 862 -4.26 20.13 -4.79
C ILE A 862 -4.04 21.10 -3.63
N LEU A 863 -3.39 20.63 -2.57
CA LEU A 863 -3.03 21.50 -1.44
C LEU A 863 -1.91 22.46 -1.85
N ASP A 864 -2.08 23.75 -1.54
CA ASP A 864 -1.36 24.83 -2.21
C ASP A 864 -0.40 25.62 -1.31
N LYS A 865 -0.37 25.39 0.02
CA LYS A 865 0.56 26.08 0.93
C LYS A 865 1.34 25.10 1.81
N GLN A 866 2.67 25.17 1.75
CA GLN A 866 3.56 24.37 2.60
C GLN A 866 3.95 25.12 3.88
N GLY A 867 4.04 24.42 5.01
CA GLY A 867 4.43 24.98 6.33
C GLY A 867 5.62 24.27 6.97
N ARG A 868 6.46 23.60 6.18
CA ARG A 868 7.49 22.67 6.67
C ARG A 868 8.91 23.21 6.53
N ALA A 869 9.22 23.75 5.35
CA ALA A 869 10.57 24.15 4.96
C ALA A 869 10.64 25.65 4.69
N ARG A 870 11.86 26.22 4.68
CA ARG A 870 12.08 27.61 4.27
C ARG A 870 11.53 27.86 2.86
N PRO A 871 10.94 29.05 2.60
CA PRO A 871 10.44 29.41 1.26
C PRO A 871 11.48 29.20 0.15
N THR A 872 12.74 29.56 0.40
CA THR A 872 13.88 29.43 -0.51
C THR A 872 14.26 27.98 -0.82
N ILE A 873 14.18 27.08 0.17
CA ILE A 873 14.33 25.64 -0.05
C ILE A 873 13.11 25.09 -0.81
N ALA A 874 11.91 25.56 -0.48
CA ALA A 874 10.67 25.13 -1.12
C ALA A 874 10.64 25.46 -2.62
N GLU A 875 11.26 26.58 -3.04
CA GLU A 875 11.41 26.95 -4.45
C GLU A 875 12.12 25.88 -5.30
N LEU A 876 12.99 25.06 -4.70
CA LEU A 876 13.70 23.98 -5.41
C LEU A 876 12.77 22.91 -5.97
N TYR A 877 11.58 22.75 -5.37
CA TYR A 877 10.58 21.76 -5.80
C TYR A 877 9.19 22.35 -6.11
N SER A 878 8.89 23.59 -5.71
CA SER A 878 7.56 24.18 -5.87
C SER A 878 7.10 24.30 -7.32
N TRP A 879 8.04 24.49 -8.25
CA TRP A 879 7.77 24.58 -9.70
C TRP A 879 7.13 23.31 -10.29
N ARG A 880 7.23 22.17 -9.61
CA ARG A 880 6.57 20.92 -10.01
C ARG A 880 5.07 20.92 -9.74
N TYR A 881 4.61 21.80 -8.85
CA TYR A 881 3.25 21.82 -8.33
C TYR A 881 2.52 23.08 -8.80
N PRO A 882 1.25 22.98 -9.22
CA PRO A 882 0.47 24.16 -9.57
C PRO A 882 0.27 25.07 -8.35
N LYS A 883 0.75 26.32 -8.43
CA LYS A 883 0.52 27.39 -7.44
C LYS A 883 0.96 27.06 -5.99
N LEU A 884 2.00 26.22 -5.79
CA LEU A 884 2.50 25.95 -4.44
C LEU A 884 3.18 27.18 -3.82
N GLY A 885 2.57 27.73 -2.77
CA GLY A 885 3.08 28.79 -1.92
C GLY A 885 3.43 28.32 -0.50
N ASN A 886 3.49 29.27 0.43
CA ASN A 886 3.94 29.07 1.81
C ASN A 886 2.85 29.48 2.81
N LEU A 887 2.77 28.79 3.95
CA LEU A 887 1.94 29.22 5.07
C LEU A 887 2.56 30.42 5.78
N THR A 888 1.72 31.31 6.32
CA THR A 888 2.14 32.55 6.97
C THR A 888 2.98 32.32 8.23
N CYS A 889 2.82 31.19 8.91
CA CYS A 889 3.58 30.81 10.10
C CYS A 889 5.11 30.78 9.86
N LEU A 890 5.54 30.44 8.64
CA LEU A 890 6.96 30.39 8.26
C LEU A 890 7.63 31.77 8.27
N HIS A 891 6.85 32.85 8.17
CA HIS A 891 7.35 34.22 8.23
C HIS A 891 7.39 34.79 9.65
N GLN A 892 6.79 34.08 10.62
CA GLN A 892 6.68 34.54 12.01
C GLN A 892 7.68 33.83 12.95
N GLN A 893 8.01 32.57 12.65
CA GLN A 893 8.89 31.76 13.49
C GLN A 893 10.37 32.09 13.24
N GLU A 894 11.11 32.44 14.29
CA GLU A 894 12.52 32.85 14.21
C GLU A 894 13.43 31.79 13.57
N GLU A 895 13.14 30.50 13.75
CA GLU A 895 13.94 29.40 13.20
C GLU A 895 14.01 29.40 11.67
N PHE A 896 13.02 29.97 10.97
CA PHE A 896 13.01 30.11 9.51
C PHE A 896 13.64 31.42 9.03
N LEU A 897 13.87 32.38 9.92
CA LEU A 897 14.42 33.71 9.62
C LEU A 897 15.94 33.81 9.88
N CYS A 898 16.47 32.97 10.78
CA CYS A 898 17.90 32.92 11.10
C CYS A 898 18.69 32.09 10.07
N ALA A 899 19.94 32.47 9.77
CA ALA A 899 20.83 31.71 8.90
C ALA A 899 21.33 30.42 9.56
N ASN A 900 21.96 29.55 8.77
CA ASN A 900 22.62 28.36 9.30
C ASN A 900 24.01 28.75 9.84
N ALA A 901 24.25 28.52 11.14
CA ALA A 901 25.53 28.83 11.79
C ALA A 901 26.71 28.21 11.04
N GLY A 902 27.67 29.05 10.65
CA GLY A 902 28.88 28.62 9.95
C GLY A 902 28.73 28.41 8.45
N PHE A 903 27.54 28.62 7.89
CA PHE A 903 27.30 28.51 6.44
C PHE A 903 26.79 29.83 5.89
N GLN A 904 27.34 30.24 4.74
CA GLN A 904 26.89 31.47 4.09
C GLN A 904 25.46 31.33 3.56
N HIS A 905 25.18 30.19 2.91
CA HIS A 905 23.92 29.89 2.23
C HIS A 905 23.14 28.80 2.97
N GLU A 906 21.82 28.90 2.93
CA GLU A 906 20.94 27.90 3.55
C GLU A 906 20.86 26.58 2.76
N PHE A 907 21.03 26.66 1.44
CA PHE A 907 21.21 25.49 0.58
C PHE A 907 22.34 25.74 -0.41
N GLN A 908 23.05 24.67 -0.76
CA GLN A 908 24.15 24.77 -1.71
C GLN A 908 24.36 23.44 -2.46
N PHE A 909 24.53 23.53 -3.78
CA PHE A 909 25.09 22.42 -4.56
C PHE A 909 26.61 22.53 -4.55
N ILE A 910 27.30 21.46 -4.18
CA ILE A 910 28.75 21.40 -4.04
C ILE A 910 29.28 20.47 -5.12
N ASP A 911 30.02 21.04 -6.08
CA ASP A 911 30.68 20.27 -7.13
C ASP A 911 31.87 19.53 -6.55
N VAL A 912 31.72 18.23 -6.36
CA VAL A 912 32.80 17.37 -5.84
C VAL A 912 33.51 16.78 -7.04
N GLY A 913 34.77 17.18 -7.28
CA GLY A 913 35.67 16.65 -8.31
C GLY A 913 36.17 15.23 -8.03
N ASP A 914 37.09 14.73 -8.86
CA ASP A 914 37.69 13.40 -8.64
C ASP A 914 38.58 13.43 -7.40
N PHE A 915 38.49 12.38 -6.59
CA PHE A 915 39.30 12.22 -5.38
C PHE A 915 40.25 11.05 -5.55
N LYS A 916 41.55 11.30 -5.36
CA LYS A 916 42.62 10.33 -5.66
C LYS A 916 42.53 9.77 -7.10
N GLY A 917 42.22 10.65 -8.05
CA GLY A 917 42.09 10.32 -9.48
C GLY A 917 40.86 9.48 -9.85
N LYS A 918 39.88 9.33 -8.95
CA LYS A 918 38.68 8.53 -9.19
C LYS A 918 37.41 9.29 -8.79
N GLY A 919 36.36 9.15 -9.62
CA GLY A 919 35.00 9.59 -9.34
C GLY A 919 34.14 8.45 -8.80
N GLU A 920 33.13 8.03 -9.58
CA GLU A 920 32.29 6.87 -9.24
C GLU A 920 33.07 5.54 -9.37
N GLN A 921 32.84 4.61 -8.45
CA GLN A 921 33.42 3.28 -8.39
C GLN A 921 32.31 2.25 -8.18
N GLU A 922 32.55 1.02 -8.65
CA GLU A 922 31.61 -0.09 -8.54
C GLU A 922 32.40 -1.35 -8.10
N PRO A 923 32.69 -1.50 -6.80
CA PRO A 923 33.49 -2.63 -6.29
C PRO A 923 32.83 -3.99 -6.52
N SER A 924 31.51 -4.03 -6.57
CA SER A 924 30.72 -5.18 -6.99
C SER A 924 29.58 -4.72 -7.92
N PRO A 925 29.09 -5.59 -8.81
CA PRO A 925 28.04 -5.21 -9.77
C PRO A 925 26.82 -4.59 -9.09
N HIS A 926 26.38 -3.45 -9.59
CA HIS A 926 25.30 -2.58 -9.10
C HIS A 926 25.55 -1.93 -7.73
N PHE A 927 26.75 -2.07 -7.16
CA PHE A 927 27.12 -1.49 -5.86
C PHE A 927 27.94 -0.22 -6.05
N ILE A 928 27.26 0.84 -6.49
CA ILE A 928 27.90 2.11 -6.89
C ILE A 928 28.22 2.98 -5.67
N GLN A 929 29.43 3.53 -5.67
CA GLN A 929 30.02 4.35 -4.60
C GLN A 929 30.83 5.53 -5.17
N ASN A 930 31.03 6.56 -4.37
CA ASN A 930 31.91 7.70 -4.65
C ASN A 930 32.60 8.13 -3.35
N LEU A 931 33.90 7.82 -3.25
CA LEU A 931 34.70 8.08 -2.04
C LEU A 931 34.84 9.57 -1.77
N GLY A 932 35.02 10.40 -2.80
CA GLY A 932 35.16 11.84 -2.64
C GLY A 932 33.92 12.46 -2.00
N GLU A 933 32.73 12.14 -2.53
CA GLU A 933 31.47 12.60 -1.94
C GLU A 933 31.22 12.05 -0.53
N ALA A 934 31.56 10.78 -0.28
CA ALA A 934 31.35 10.16 1.02
C ALA A 934 32.22 10.83 2.11
N GLU A 935 33.50 11.07 1.81
CA GLU A 935 34.42 11.79 2.70
C GLU A 935 33.97 13.24 2.91
N TYR A 936 33.50 13.92 1.86
CA TYR A 936 32.97 15.29 1.97
C TYR A 936 31.73 15.34 2.88
N ALA A 937 30.79 14.40 2.73
CA ALA A 937 29.58 14.32 3.54
C ALA A 937 29.90 14.15 5.02
N VAL A 938 30.85 13.26 5.35
CA VAL A 938 31.26 13.03 6.74
C VAL A 938 32.03 14.24 7.29
N ALA A 939 32.89 14.87 6.49
CA ALA A 939 33.59 16.09 6.91
C ALA A 939 32.62 17.25 7.18
N LEU A 940 31.57 17.42 6.36
CA LEU A 940 30.49 18.39 6.60
C LEU A 940 29.74 18.09 7.92
N PHE A 941 29.39 16.82 8.15
CA PHE A 941 28.76 16.40 9.40
C PHE A 941 29.65 16.71 10.61
N GLN A 942 30.95 16.39 10.53
CA GLN A 942 31.93 16.70 11.57
C GLN A 942 32.03 18.20 11.82
N TYR A 943 32.10 19.01 10.76
CA TYR A 943 32.11 20.47 10.85
C TYR A 943 30.87 20.99 11.62
N MET A 944 29.66 20.57 11.24
CA MET A 944 28.42 20.95 11.93
C MET A 944 28.46 20.58 13.42
N ARG A 945 28.95 19.38 13.76
CA ARG A 945 29.10 18.94 15.15
C ARG A 945 30.12 19.77 15.93
N LEU A 946 31.20 20.22 15.29
CA LEU A 946 32.18 21.14 15.91
C LEU A 946 31.58 22.52 16.19
N LEU A 947 30.64 22.99 15.36
CA LEU A 947 29.89 24.23 15.62
C LEU A 947 28.80 24.09 16.69
N GLY A 948 28.51 22.86 17.15
CA GLY A 948 27.54 22.59 18.21
C GLY A 948 26.16 22.12 17.73
N TYR A 949 25.97 21.86 16.43
CA TYR A 949 24.69 21.36 15.92
C TYR A 949 24.29 20.03 16.57
N PRO A 950 23.05 19.82 17.02
CA PRO A 950 22.62 18.55 17.59
C PRO A 950 22.64 17.43 16.54
N PRO A 951 23.12 16.22 16.89
CA PRO A 951 23.25 15.13 15.92
C PRO A 951 21.89 14.61 15.42
N HIS A 952 20.87 14.63 16.29
CA HIS A 952 19.50 14.24 15.95
C HIS A 952 18.81 15.20 14.96
N LYS A 953 19.36 16.41 14.73
CA LYS A 953 18.87 17.39 13.75
C LYS A 953 19.52 17.27 12.37
N ILE A 954 20.48 16.36 12.20
CA ILE A 954 21.22 16.19 10.95
C ILE A 954 20.94 14.79 10.38
N SER A 955 20.57 14.72 9.11
CA SER A 955 20.43 13.47 8.36
C SER A 955 21.32 13.46 7.12
N ILE A 956 21.85 12.29 6.78
CA ILE A 956 22.62 12.09 5.55
C ILE A 956 21.84 11.10 4.68
N ILE A 957 21.53 11.52 3.45
CA ILE A 957 20.83 10.69 2.48
C ILE A 957 21.64 10.52 1.19
N THR A 958 21.47 9.39 0.53
CA THR A 958 22.16 9.11 -0.74
C THR A 958 21.29 8.31 -1.71
N SER A 959 21.59 8.37 -3.01
CA SER A 959 20.84 7.65 -4.03
C SER A 959 21.16 6.14 -4.12
N TYR A 960 22.25 5.65 -3.52
CA TYR A 960 22.69 4.25 -3.67
C TYR A 960 22.98 3.57 -2.34
N ALA A 961 22.54 2.32 -2.20
CA ALA A 961 22.87 1.48 -1.04
C ALA A 961 24.38 1.23 -0.88
N GLY A 962 25.12 1.19 -2.00
CA GLY A 962 26.57 1.11 -2.00
C GLY A 962 27.20 2.29 -1.28
N GLN A 963 26.81 3.52 -1.66
CA GLN A 963 27.26 4.74 -1.02
C GLN A 963 26.86 4.82 0.45
N LEU A 964 25.64 4.36 0.79
CA LEU A 964 25.17 4.31 2.16
C LEU A 964 26.11 3.47 3.05
N ALA A 965 26.51 2.28 2.57
CA ALA A 965 27.46 1.44 3.29
C ALA A 965 28.82 2.14 3.45
N LEU A 966 29.32 2.80 2.40
CA LEU A 966 30.59 3.52 2.46
C LEU A 966 30.57 4.68 3.46
N ILE A 967 29.52 5.51 3.46
CA ILE A 967 29.38 6.62 4.42
C ILE A 967 29.31 6.06 5.84
N LYS A 968 28.58 4.96 6.05
CA LYS A 968 28.49 4.30 7.36
C LYS A 968 29.86 3.83 7.84
N ASP A 969 30.66 3.23 6.97
CA ASP A 969 32.02 2.77 7.29
C ASP A 969 32.92 3.96 7.67
N ILE A 970 32.86 5.07 6.93
CA ILE A 970 33.65 6.27 7.22
C ILE A 970 33.23 6.91 8.54
N ILE A 971 31.93 7.02 8.83
CA ILE A 971 31.44 7.50 10.13
C ILE A 971 31.93 6.59 11.25
N ASN A 972 31.86 5.27 11.04
CA ASN A 972 32.28 4.30 12.04
C ASN A 972 33.77 4.44 12.40
N ILE A 973 34.61 4.70 11.40
CA ILE A 973 36.05 4.86 11.58
C ILE A 973 36.41 6.24 12.16
N ARG A 974 35.79 7.32 11.66
CA ARG A 974 36.21 8.70 11.98
C ARG A 974 35.45 9.35 13.15
N CYS A 975 34.22 8.91 13.44
CA CYS A 975 33.34 9.59 14.40
C CYS A 975 33.08 8.78 15.67
N SER A 976 32.91 7.45 15.61
CA SER A 976 32.36 6.64 16.71
C SER A 976 33.11 6.75 18.04
N ASN A 977 34.44 6.80 17.97
CA ASN A 977 35.29 6.82 19.17
C ASN A 977 35.48 8.23 19.74
N ASN A 978 34.94 9.26 19.08
CA ASN A 978 35.11 10.64 19.49
C ASN A 978 33.79 11.21 20.06
N PRO A 979 33.76 11.58 21.35
CA PRO A 979 32.55 12.07 22.01
C PRO A 979 32.00 13.37 21.39
N LEU A 980 32.79 14.10 20.60
CA LEU A 980 32.37 15.35 19.97
C LEU A 980 31.36 15.15 18.83
N PHE A 981 31.45 14.04 18.09
CA PHE A 981 30.71 13.88 16.83
C PHE A 981 29.41 13.09 16.97
N GLY A 982 29.38 11.98 17.70
CA GLY A 982 28.22 11.10 17.73
C GLY A 982 27.82 10.57 16.34
N SER A 983 26.55 10.25 16.13
CA SER A 983 26.00 9.73 14.87
C SER A 983 24.84 10.60 14.36
N PRO A 984 24.67 10.79 13.04
CA PRO A 984 23.49 11.48 12.50
C PRO A 984 22.20 10.75 12.88
N ALA A 985 21.09 11.49 12.87
CA ALA A 985 19.76 10.96 13.19
C ALA A 985 19.36 9.81 12.27
N HIS A 986 19.50 10.05 10.96
CA HIS A 986 19.22 9.08 9.92
C HIS A 986 20.37 9.05 8.92
N LEU A 987 20.79 7.84 8.58
CA LEU A 987 21.72 7.54 7.51
C LEU A 987 21.06 6.49 6.61
N THR A 988 20.51 6.91 5.47
CA THR A 988 19.66 6.05 4.64
C THR A 988 19.66 6.47 3.15
N THR A 989 18.94 5.74 2.31
CA THR A 989 18.75 6.12 0.90
C THR A 989 17.57 7.08 0.73
N ILE A 990 17.58 7.87 -0.35
CA ILE A 990 16.48 8.80 -0.69
C ILE A 990 15.12 8.09 -0.70
N ASP A 991 15.03 6.92 -1.34
CA ASP A 991 13.80 6.12 -1.44
C ASP A 991 13.27 5.68 -0.05
N LYS A 992 14.15 5.46 0.94
CA LYS A 992 13.76 5.05 2.31
C LYS A 992 13.51 6.23 3.25
N PHE A 993 13.88 7.45 2.88
CA PHE A 993 13.69 8.66 3.68
C PHE A 993 12.39 9.41 3.29
N GLN A 994 11.55 8.80 2.45
CA GLN A 994 10.26 9.35 2.07
C GLN A 994 9.32 9.37 3.29
N GLY A 995 8.47 10.39 3.36
CA GLY A 995 7.68 10.69 4.57
C GLY A 995 8.48 11.35 5.69
N GLU A 996 9.78 11.06 5.82
CA GLU A 996 10.67 11.64 6.83
C GLU A 996 11.18 13.04 6.44
N GLN A 997 11.67 13.76 7.45
CA GLN A 997 12.28 15.08 7.33
C GLN A 997 13.33 15.29 8.42
N ASN A 998 14.27 16.20 8.20
CA ASN A 998 15.12 16.71 9.27
C ASN A 998 15.43 18.20 9.07
N ASP A 999 15.94 18.87 10.09
CA ASP A 999 16.29 20.29 10.03
C ASP A 999 17.40 20.51 8.99
N TYR A 1000 18.43 19.66 9.01
CA TYR A 1000 19.55 19.74 8.09
C TYR A 1000 19.77 18.40 7.37
N VAL A 1001 19.84 18.45 6.04
CA VAL A 1001 20.02 17.26 5.20
C VAL A 1001 21.22 17.41 4.29
N ILE A 1002 22.12 16.44 4.35
CA ILE A 1002 23.25 16.30 3.42
C ILE A 1002 22.91 15.21 2.41
N VAL A 1003 22.99 15.52 1.12
CA VAL A 1003 22.62 14.61 0.02
C VAL A 1003 23.86 14.26 -0.79
N SER A 1004 24.14 12.98 -1.02
CA SER A 1004 25.16 12.52 -1.98
C SER A 1004 24.52 11.86 -3.21
N LEU A 1005 24.79 12.42 -4.39
CA LEU A 1005 24.23 11.97 -5.69
C LEU A 1005 25.07 10.89 -6.37
N VAL A 1006 26.34 10.74 -5.98
CA VAL A 1006 27.29 9.66 -6.29
C VAL A 1006 27.80 9.63 -7.73
N ARG A 1007 26.89 9.74 -8.71
CA ARG A 1007 27.19 9.45 -10.11
C ARG A 1007 28.04 10.52 -10.77
N THR A 1008 28.95 10.05 -11.63
CA THR A 1008 29.86 10.88 -12.43
C THR A 1008 29.79 10.58 -13.92
N LYS A 1009 29.39 9.37 -14.35
CA LYS A 1009 29.31 9.03 -15.79
C LYS A 1009 27.93 9.27 -16.40
N GLY A 1010 26.87 9.05 -15.63
CA GLY A 1010 25.49 9.27 -16.08
C GLY A 1010 24.54 9.37 -14.90
N VAL A 1011 23.40 10.04 -15.09
CA VAL A 1011 22.46 10.40 -14.01
C VAL A 1011 21.89 9.19 -13.28
N GLY A 1012 21.72 8.07 -13.98
CA GLY A 1012 21.16 6.85 -13.40
C GLY A 1012 19.73 7.04 -12.91
N TYR A 1013 19.44 6.47 -11.75
CA TYR A 1013 18.09 6.41 -11.16
C TYR A 1013 17.49 7.78 -10.80
N LEU A 1014 18.33 8.82 -10.67
CA LEU A 1014 17.89 10.20 -10.39
C LEU A 1014 17.33 10.92 -11.63
N ARG A 1015 17.37 10.29 -12.82
CA ARG A 1015 16.69 10.83 -14.02
C ARG A 1015 15.18 10.92 -13.80
N ASP A 1016 14.64 10.04 -12.95
CA ASP A 1016 13.28 10.16 -12.46
C ASP A 1016 13.16 11.38 -11.53
N MET A 1017 12.52 12.43 -12.02
CA MET A 1017 12.35 13.66 -11.28
C MET A 1017 11.57 13.48 -9.96
N ARG A 1018 10.81 12.39 -9.79
CA ARG A 1018 10.10 12.10 -8.54
C ARG A 1018 11.08 11.90 -7.38
N ARG A 1019 12.18 11.20 -7.62
CA ARG A 1019 13.26 10.98 -6.65
C ARG A 1019 14.01 12.25 -6.31
N LEU A 1020 14.25 13.09 -7.31
CA LEU A 1020 14.87 14.40 -7.07
C LEU A 1020 13.94 15.29 -6.22
N THR A 1021 12.64 15.32 -6.50
CA THR A 1021 11.66 16.03 -5.66
C THR A 1021 11.72 15.55 -4.22
N VAL A 1022 11.78 14.23 -3.98
CA VAL A 1022 11.94 13.69 -2.63
C VAL A 1022 13.24 14.21 -2.03
N ALA A 1023 14.39 14.06 -2.69
CA ALA A 1023 15.69 14.49 -2.18
C ALA A 1023 15.74 15.98 -1.78
N LEU A 1024 15.13 16.87 -2.58
CA LEU A 1024 15.14 18.32 -2.35
C LEU A 1024 14.15 18.78 -1.29
N SER A 1025 13.16 17.96 -0.93
CA SER A 1025 12.08 18.33 0.00
C SER A 1025 12.24 17.78 1.43
N ARG A 1026 13.38 17.18 1.75
CA ARG A 1026 13.63 16.54 3.05
C ARG A 1026 14.13 17.50 4.14
N ALA A 1027 14.73 18.61 3.74
CA ALA A 1027 15.32 19.60 4.65
C ALA A 1027 14.29 20.65 5.07
N ARG A 1028 14.25 21.00 6.36
CA ARG A 1028 13.47 22.14 6.84
C ARG A 1028 14.25 23.45 6.77
N LEU A 1029 15.52 23.44 7.22
CA LEU A 1029 16.33 24.63 7.45
C LEU A 1029 17.61 24.68 6.62
N GLY A 1030 18.23 23.53 6.29
CA GLY A 1030 19.43 23.53 5.45
C GLY A 1030 19.63 22.29 4.58
N LEU A 1031 20.02 22.52 3.32
CA LEU A 1031 20.16 21.46 2.31
C LEU A 1031 21.52 21.56 1.58
N TYR A 1032 22.40 20.59 1.79
CA TYR A 1032 23.72 20.56 1.15
C TYR A 1032 23.82 19.35 0.22
N VAL A 1033 23.92 19.60 -1.08
CA VAL A 1033 23.89 18.56 -2.12
C VAL A 1033 25.27 18.38 -2.72
N LEU A 1034 25.83 17.17 -2.60
CA LEU A 1034 27.12 16.77 -3.15
C LEU A 1034 26.90 16.01 -4.46
N GLY A 1035 27.59 16.41 -5.52
CA GLY A 1035 27.54 15.69 -6.80
C GLY A 1035 28.49 16.22 -7.85
N ARG A 1036 28.51 15.57 -9.01
CA ARG A 1036 29.28 16.03 -10.18
C ARG A 1036 28.45 16.95 -11.07
N LEU A 1037 28.76 18.24 -11.07
CA LEU A 1037 27.98 19.25 -11.79
C LEU A 1037 27.77 18.89 -13.27
N LYS A 1038 28.86 18.54 -13.97
CA LYS A 1038 28.84 18.21 -15.41
C LYS A 1038 27.83 17.11 -15.76
N THR A 1039 27.69 16.10 -14.90
CA THR A 1039 26.87 14.91 -15.15
C THR A 1039 25.38 15.21 -15.01
N PHE A 1040 24.99 16.01 -14.01
CA PHE A 1040 23.59 16.30 -13.75
C PHE A 1040 23.08 17.50 -14.56
N GLN A 1041 23.95 18.47 -14.86
CA GLN A 1041 23.60 19.63 -15.68
C GLN A 1041 23.27 19.27 -17.13
N SER A 1042 23.87 18.19 -17.66
CA SER A 1042 23.56 17.71 -19.02
C SER A 1042 22.18 17.05 -19.15
N CYS A 1043 21.49 16.77 -18.05
CA CYS A 1043 20.19 16.11 -18.07
C CYS A 1043 19.06 17.12 -18.30
N TYR A 1044 18.30 16.96 -19.39
CA TYR A 1044 17.20 17.87 -19.72
C TYR A 1044 16.11 17.88 -18.64
N GLU A 1045 15.74 16.70 -18.14
CA GLU A 1045 14.69 16.53 -17.13
C GLU A 1045 15.02 17.24 -15.81
N LEU A 1046 16.31 17.35 -15.46
CA LEU A 1046 16.75 17.95 -14.20
C LEU A 1046 17.07 19.44 -14.32
N LYS A 1047 17.02 20.00 -15.54
CA LYS A 1047 17.47 21.36 -15.85
C LYS A 1047 16.85 22.42 -14.94
N GLU A 1048 15.55 22.33 -14.70
CA GLU A 1048 14.81 23.37 -13.97
C GLU A 1048 15.08 23.35 -12.45
N ALA A 1049 15.32 22.16 -11.87
CA ALA A 1049 15.76 22.04 -10.49
C ALA A 1049 17.21 22.54 -10.33
N PHE A 1050 18.11 22.12 -11.22
CA PHE A 1050 19.52 22.53 -11.17
C PHE A 1050 19.70 24.02 -11.45
N ARG A 1051 18.87 24.62 -12.32
CA ARG A 1051 18.88 26.08 -12.53
C ARG A 1051 18.65 26.85 -11.22
N ARG A 1052 17.82 26.34 -10.31
CA ARG A 1052 17.59 26.94 -8.98
C ARG A 1052 18.69 26.60 -7.98
N LEU A 1053 19.12 25.33 -7.94
CA LEU A 1053 20.23 24.91 -7.07
C LEU A 1053 21.53 25.67 -7.36
N LEU A 1054 21.77 26.04 -8.62
CA LEU A 1054 22.95 26.75 -9.09
C LEU A 1054 22.82 28.28 -9.05
N GLN A 1055 21.79 28.82 -8.38
CA GLN A 1055 21.74 30.25 -8.06
C GLN A 1055 22.85 30.62 -7.05
N ASN A 1056 23.20 29.69 -6.17
CA ASN A 1056 24.30 29.85 -5.22
C ASN A 1056 25.61 29.27 -5.80
N PRO A 1057 26.78 29.73 -5.33
CA PRO A 1057 28.08 29.22 -5.77
C PRO A 1057 28.21 27.70 -5.61
N THR A 1058 28.99 27.05 -6.48
CA THR A 1058 29.17 25.59 -6.47
C THR A 1058 30.29 25.10 -5.54
N ARG A 1059 31.02 26.02 -4.91
CA ARG A 1059 32.06 25.74 -3.92
C ARG A 1059 31.56 26.11 -2.54
N LEU A 1060 31.69 25.23 -1.56
CA LEU A 1060 31.18 25.44 -0.21
C LEU A 1060 31.74 26.73 0.42
N GLU A 1061 30.84 27.63 0.83
CA GLU A 1061 31.20 28.91 1.47
C GLU A 1061 30.86 28.87 2.97
N LEU A 1062 31.89 28.92 3.81
CA LEU A 1062 31.76 28.83 5.26
C LEU A 1062 31.96 30.19 5.92
N VAL A 1063 31.24 30.44 7.01
CA VAL A 1063 31.39 31.66 7.83
C VAL A 1063 32.12 31.30 9.12
N THR A 1064 33.28 31.90 9.36
CA THR A 1064 34.07 31.62 10.57
C THR A 1064 33.51 32.35 11.79
N GLY A 1065 33.60 31.73 12.97
CA GLY A 1065 33.24 32.37 14.25
C GLY A 1065 31.76 32.35 14.62
N GLU A 1066 30.91 31.63 13.87
CA GLU A 1066 29.50 31.40 14.23
C GLU A 1066 29.33 30.03 14.88
N MET A 1067 28.69 29.98 16.05
CA MET A 1067 28.33 28.74 16.74
C MET A 1067 26.82 28.52 16.65
N TRP A 1068 26.39 27.27 16.78
CA TRP A 1068 24.97 26.94 16.80
C TRP A 1068 24.37 27.18 18.20
N PRO A 1069 23.17 27.80 18.32
CA PRO A 1069 22.32 28.34 17.26
C PRO A 1069 22.80 29.71 16.75
N ALA A 1070 22.57 30.00 15.46
CA ALA A 1070 22.90 31.29 14.87
C ALA A 1070 21.86 32.37 15.17
N THR A 1071 22.33 33.59 15.39
CA THR A 1071 21.51 34.81 15.51
C THR A 1071 21.52 35.67 14.25
N ARG A 1072 22.35 35.32 13.25
CA ARG A 1072 22.47 36.06 12.01
C ARG A 1072 21.18 35.94 11.18
N PRO A 1073 20.58 37.04 10.70
CA PRO A 1073 19.45 36.97 9.78
C PRO A 1073 19.84 36.39 8.42
N LEU A 1074 18.92 35.69 7.76
CA LEU A 1074 19.15 34.98 6.50
C LEU A 1074 19.79 35.83 5.39
N LYS A 1075 19.34 37.08 5.25
CA LYS A 1075 19.74 37.99 4.16
C LYS A 1075 21.12 38.61 4.36
N VAL A 1076 21.72 38.46 5.54
CA VAL A 1076 23.00 39.08 5.86
C VAL A 1076 24.14 38.13 5.47
N LEU A 1077 24.92 38.56 4.49
CA LEU A 1077 26.13 37.89 4.04
C LEU A 1077 27.35 38.40 4.82
N LYS A 1078 28.22 37.48 5.25
CA LYS A 1078 29.51 37.81 5.89
C LYS A 1078 30.68 37.45 4.97
N GLN A 1079 31.90 37.81 5.38
CA GLN A 1079 33.11 37.32 4.74
C GLN A 1079 33.17 35.79 4.87
N ALA A 1080 33.19 35.10 3.73
CA ALA A 1080 33.14 33.64 3.67
C ALA A 1080 34.49 33.04 3.27
N THR A 1081 34.84 31.92 3.90
CA THR A 1081 35.98 31.08 3.53
C THR A 1081 35.50 30.03 2.54
N VAL A 1082 36.04 30.08 1.31
CA VAL A 1082 35.66 29.16 0.24
C VAL A 1082 36.48 27.88 0.34
N MET A 1083 35.81 26.72 0.42
CA MET A 1083 36.46 25.42 0.44
C MET A 1083 36.71 24.94 -1.00
N GLU A 1084 37.96 24.60 -1.32
CA GLU A 1084 38.36 24.19 -2.68
C GLU A 1084 37.99 22.73 -3.01
N GLY A 1085 37.84 21.88 -1.99
CA GLY A 1085 37.52 20.47 -2.17
C GLY A 1085 37.57 19.67 -0.86
N VAL A 1086 37.44 18.35 -0.98
CA VAL A 1086 37.40 17.40 0.16
C VAL A 1086 38.63 17.56 1.07
N GLU A 1087 39.81 17.72 0.47
CA GLU A 1087 41.07 17.81 1.23
C GLU A 1087 41.17 19.09 2.06
N HIS A 1088 40.72 20.22 1.49
CA HIS A 1088 40.73 21.51 2.19
C HIS A 1088 39.75 21.47 3.37
N LEU A 1089 38.51 21.00 3.16
CA LEU A 1089 37.54 20.85 4.25
C LEU A 1089 38.03 19.85 5.31
N GLY A 1090 38.64 18.74 4.89
CA GLY A 1090 39.20 17.74 5.80
C GLY A 1090 40.31 18.30 6.71
N ARG A 1091 41.23 19.10 6.16
CA ARG A 1091 42.26 19.80 6.94
C ARG A 1091 41.65 20.80 7.91
N TYR A 1092 40.69 21.59 7.44
CA TYR A 1092 40.00 22.58 8.25
C TYR A 1092 39.25 21.94 9.43
N VAL A 1093 38.52 20.85 9.20
CA VAL A 1093 37.86 20.07 10.25
C VAL A 1093 38.87 19.48 11.24
N PHE A 1094 40.00 18.98 10.76
CA PHE A 1094 41.06 18.45 11.61
C PHE A 1094 41.63 19.52 12.55
N GLU A 1095 41.99 20.69 12.01
CA GLU A 1095 42.49 21.84 12.78
C GLU A 1095 41.48 22.32 13.83
N MET A 1096 40.19 22.42 13.46
CA MET A 1096 39.13 22.78 14.41
C MET A 1096 38.96 21.72 15.50
N THR A 1097 39.09 20.44 15.15
CA THR A 1097 38.99 19.33 16.11
C THR A 1097 40.13 19.37 17.11
N GLU A 1098 41.38 19.54 16.66
CA GLU A 1098 42.53 19.68 17.55
C GLU A 1098 42.38 20.89 18.49
N THR A 1099 41.94 22.03 17.95
CA THR A 1099 41.70 23.24 18.73
C THR A 1099 40.66 23.01 19.82
N LYS A 1100 39.54 22.35 19.48
CA LYS A 1100 38.47 22.05 20.44
C LYS A 1100 38.89 21.01 21.48
N LEU A 1101 39.69 20.01 21.09
CA LEU A 1101 40.26 19.04 22.02
C LEU A 1101 41.27 19.67 22.97
N LYS A 1102 42.08 20.65 22.53
CA LYS A 1102 42.96 21.43 23.39
C LYS A 1102 42.16 22.22 24.43
N LEU A 1103 41.12 22.94 23.98
CA LEU A 1103 40.22 23.69 24.87
C LEU A 1103 39.52 22.79 25.92
N LEU A 1104 39.11 21.59 25.54
CA LEU A 1104 38.48 20.62 26.46
C LEU A 1104 39.46 19.99 27.45
N LYS A 1105 40.76 19.97 27.13
CA LYS A 1105 41.82 19.46 28.00
C LYS A 1105 42.38 20.53 28.96
N GLY A 1106 41.85 21.76 28.93
CA GLY A 1106 42.20 22.82 29.88
C GLY A 1106 43.64 23.36 29.72
N VAL A 1107 44.13 23.46 28.47
CA VAL A 1107 45.35 24.19 28.13
C VAL A 1107 44.99 25.52 27.49
#